data_AF-A0A409YWJ1-F1
#
_entry.id   AF-A0A409YWJ1-F1
#
_cell.length_a   1.000
_cell.length_b   1.000
_cell.length_c   1.000
_cell.angle_alpha   90.00
_cell.angle_beta   90.00
_cell.angle_gamma   90.00
#
_symmetry.space_group_name_H-M   'P 1'
#
loop_
_entity.id
_entity.type
_entity.pdbx_description
1 polymer ?
#
loop_
_entity_poly.entity_id
_entity_poly.type
_entity_poly.pdbx_seq_one_letter_code
_entity_poly.pdbx_strand_id
1 'polypeptide(L)'
;MKITVKTTQQKVFQVDIEASESVAVLKQEIHKSQGHPVEAQKIIYSGKILPDDKSIESCGIKEKDFLVLMVSKPKPAPAVASSTAAPAPEATVPPPQPSAPATTDSVAAPQNPNAASSATPATFGDQSAFLSGDSLQSAISGMMEMGFERDQVLRAMRASFNNPDRAVEYLMTGIPSHLETDAPRQAAGSPTSAQATAAPASAPQASQTQSQPQNLFQLAQQQQQQAGTTASTGGQVPGGHAGHAAHLDLAALRDNPQIQGLREQVAQNPTLIQPLIQQLASQNPAMAQMIAQNPEALFQLLGVGGDEGEDGNPIPPGAHVVSVTEEERAAIQRVRACFTFASFQSHRLNSSKHLDFRDKQSSKLTLPVTKTKSWLLTIFSKADSMTILAGDDSPGPALSVVSYAPSTNVECPDLSTTSLIRTIPLRNQSLHPSEQAYVAGRQATTALAAWKDWLGDGSALGYNLTAYSGPFPSIGIAIPGGGLRAAQYGAGSLLALDSRNATAKAAGTGGLLQVASYMSGLSGGSWVTGSLLFNNWPMSDDLVFGNGQDLGGWLLDLPFVTPDGDNLLSDRNQAFFGSILSSVIAKANEGIDTSITDVWSRMISYHFLNQTSRSNFFTNDSAHGAGQLWSQIPLIPAYQKSLVPFPIIVADSRPLGSNTTTILSFDSVVYEVGPFALKISMFPDVSKITPFEIASYDPSLSSGMNLSYSGTHLVNGRSSNGSSCVMGFDQAGFIMGTSASLFNQILDFAHNTLSQFSKADSTGLLYLLSRQLSEVRTRANDVANWPNPFQGLARTSFQDTSADWLELIDGSSNTENIPYGPLLVKARNVDVIVTLEGSADDPINNWPNGSSLIASSLRQQTLLQSSHQRIPPIPSTPEEFIATGVNARPTFFGCDPSSTEDYPLIIYIPNAPPLTGSNPVTNTPTFQLSYTQLHMHLFFEQVFSNTLSGFVPDANIPDPKWGTCLQCAAFDRARIKANSSMQRSEICSNCFRQYCYDPQNPSSKAELPNRKLVFVDPDPQGLSNLENFFSKDKFKLLGGFFGLVGLVGLILTVIFFYRKGHKNYKPLHDASGLIFEEFPSNSKDIRMNDLT
;
A
#
# COMPACT_ATOMS: atom_id res chain seq x y z
N MET A 1 35.67 16.56 -42.46
CA MET A 1 34.97 17.17 -41.32
C MET A 1 34.59 16.07 -40.33
N LYS A 2 34.68 16.35 -39.02
CA LYS A 2 34.29 15.39 -37.97
C LYS A 2 32.84 15.53 -37.58
N ILE A 3 32.09 14.44 -37.76
CA ILE A 3 30.66 14.35 -37.41
C ILE A 3 30.50 13.33 -36.29
N THR A 4 29.67 13.67 -35.30
CA THR A 4 29.34 12.77 -34.19
C THR A 4 28.09 11.97 -34.55
N VAL A 5 28.13 10.64 -34.49
CA VAL A 5 26.98 9.77 -34.72
C VAL A 5 26.60 9.11 -33.39
N LYS A 6 25.32 9.26 -33.01
CA LYS A 6 24.74 8.68 -31.81
C LYS A 6 23.67 7.66 -32.21
N THR A 7 23.81 6.42 -31.77
CA THR A 7 22.77 5.39 -32.01
C THR A 7 21.59 5.60 -31.07
N THR A 8 20.43 5.03 -31.40
CA THR A 8 19.29 4.96 -30.44
C THR A 8 19.60 4.18 -29.16
N GLN A 9 20.69 3.39 -29.16
CA GLN A 9 21.22 2.67 -27.99
C GLN A 9 22.23 3.53 -27.19
N GLN A 10 22.18 4.86 -27.34
CA GLN A 10 23.05 5.86 -26.69
C GLN A 10 24.55 5.76 -27.02
N LYS A 11 25.01 4.80 -27.85
CA LYS A 11 26.42 4.67 -28.25
C LYS A 11 26.82 5.84 -29.16
N VAL A 12 27.91 6.52 -28.81
CA VAL A 12 28.46 7.66 -29.57
C VAL A 12 29.78 7.28 -30.21
N PHE A 13 29.96 7.62 -31.49
CA PHE A 13 31.22 7.49 -32.22
C PHE A 13 31.39 8.65 -33.22
N GLN A 14 32.60 8.86 -33.72
CA GLN A 14 32.88 9.89 -34.71
C GLN A 14 33.17 9.27 -36.08
N VAL A 15 32.75 9.95 -37.15
CA VAL A 15 33.07 9.59 -38.53
C VAL A 15 33.71 10.82 -39.20
N ASP A 16 34.84 10.59 -39.87
CA ASP A 16 35.49 11.55 -40.75
C ASP A 16 34.92 11.38 -42.17
N ILE A 17 34.35 12.46 -42.74
CA ILE A 17 33.78 12.49 -44.10
C ILE A 17 34.04 13.85 -44.76
N GLU A 18 34.06 13.97 -46.09
CA GLU A 18 34.14 15.27 -46.77
C GLU A 18 32.75 15.92 -46.94
N ALA A 19 32.69 17.25 -46.89
CA ALA A 19 31.41 17.99 -46.95
C ALA A 19 30.68 17.87 -48.31
N SER A 20 31.47 17.59 -49.36
CA SER A 20 31.07 17.34 -50.74
C SER A 20 30.44 15.96 -50.96
N GLU A 21 30.64 15.00 -50.05
CA GLU A 21 30.17 13.62 -50.20
C GLU A 21 28.66 13.49 -49.88
N SER A 22 28.06 12.39 -50.33
CA SER A 22 26.63 12.12 -50.13
C SER A 22 26.34 11.33 -48.86
N VAL A 23 25.08 11.41 -48.40
CA VAL A 23 24.57 10.63 -47.27
C VAL A 23 24.72 9.11 -47.52
N ALA A 24 24.71 8.65 -48.78
CA ALA A 24 25.02 7.27 -49.14
C ALA A 24 26.44 6.84 -48.73
N VAL A 25 27.45 7.71 -48.93
CA VAL A 25 28.85 7.44 -48.53
C VAL A 25 28.96 7.41 -47.00
N LEU A 26 28.27 8.32 -46.30
CA LEU A 26 28.20 8.32 -44.84
C LEU A 26 27.65 6.99 -44.29
N LYS A 27 26.60 6.42 -44.89
CA LYS A 27 26.08 5.10 -44.50
C LYS A 27 27.09 3.97 -44.75
N GLN A 28 27.88 4.05 -45.81
CA GLN A 28 28.92 3.05 -46.10
C GLN A 28 30.05 3.09 -45.06
N GLU A 29 30.50 4.27 -44.64
CA GLU A 29 31.54 4.38 -43.60
C GLU A 29 30.99 4.03 -42.20
N ILE A 30 29.70 4.25 -41.93
CA ILE A 30 29.00 3.71 -40.74
C ILE A 30 28.90 2.18 -40.79
N HIS A 31 28.63 1.58 -41.95
CA HIS A 31 28.64 0.13 -42.12
C HIS A 31 30.05 -0.44 -41.87
N LYS A 32 31.09 0.20 -42.39
CA LYS A 32 32.50 -0.19 -42.21
C LYS A 32 32.99 -0.04 -40.77
N SER A 33 32.45 0.90 -40.00
CA SER A 33 32.86 1.17 -38.60
C SER A 33 31.99 0.49 -37.53
N GLN A 34 30.73 0.17 -37.80
CA GLN A 34 29.79 -0.46 -36.82
C GLN A 34 29.11 -1.75 -37.31
N GLY A 35 29.33 -2.18 -38.56
CA GLY A 35 28.77 -3.43 -39.10
C GLY A 35 27.28 -3.42 -39.41
N HIS A 36 26.61 -2.27 -39.37
CA HIS A 36 25.16 -2.16 -39.63
C HIS A 36 24.85 -2.09 -41.14
N PRO A 37 24.06 -3.01 -41.74
CA PRO A 37 23.77 -3.02 -43.17
C PRO A 37 23.20 -1.68 -43.65
N VAL A 38 23.71 -1.14 -44.77
CA VAL A 38 23.35 0.19 -45.30
C VAL A 38 21.84 0.37 -45.47
N GLU A 39 21.13 -0.66 -45.93
CA GLU A 39 19.68 -0.67 -46.12
C GLU A 39 18.88 -0.58 -44.81
N ALA A 40 19.47 -1.02 -43.69
CA ALA A 40 18.86 -0.94 -42.36
C ALA A 40 19.10 0.43 -41.69
N GLN A 41 20.01 1.26 -42.20
CA GLN A 41 20.40 2.53 -41.59
C GLN A 41 19.47 3.68 -41.97
N LYS A 42 18.96 4.38 -40.96
CA LYS A 42 18.23 5.66 -41.10
C LYS A 42 18.97 6.73 -40.29
N ILE A 43 19.57 7.69 -40.99
CA ILE A 43 20.31 8.81 -40.41
C ILE A 43 19.34 9.98 -40.24
N ILE A 44 19.34 10.60 -39.06
CA ILE A 44 18.40 11.66 -38.68
C ILE A 44 19.19 12.89 -38.22
N TYR A 45 18.83 14.05 -38.77
CA TYR A 45 19.36 15.35 -38.37
C TYR A 45 18.19 16.33 -38.19
N SER A 46 18.20 17.11 -37.10
CA SER A 46 17.14 18.07 -36.75
C SER A 46 15.70 17.53 -36.92
N GLY A 47 15.47 16.28 -36.53
CA GLY A 47 14.16 15.60 -36.61
C GLY A 47 13.74 15.10 -38.00
N LYS A 48 14.60 15.15 -39.01
CA LYS A 48 14.33 14.67 -40.38
C LYS A 48 15.26 13.53 -40.77
N ILE A 49 14.71 12.49 -41.39
CA ILE A 49 15.51 11.42 -42.01
C ILE A 49 16.18 12.00 -43.26
N LEU A 50 17.50 11.84 -43.37
CA LEU A 50 18.27 12.30 -44.52
C LEU A 50 18.15 11.29 -45.68
N PRO A 51 17.83 11.74 -46.91
CA PRO A 51 17.82 10.90 -48.08
C PRO A 51 19.23 10.73 -48.67
N ASP A 52 19.47 9.60 -49.33
CA ASP A 52 20.81 9.15 -49.72
C ASP A 52 21.41 9.92 -50.91
N ASP A 53 20.59 10.68 -51.63
CA ASP A 53 20.91 11.48 -52.82
C ASP A 53 21.47 12.88 -52.50
N LYS A 54 21.44 13.32 -51.24
CA LYS A 54 21.90 14.64 -50.83
C LYS A 54 23.35 14.65 -50.33
N SER A 55 24.05 15.76 -50.57
CA SER A 55 25.36 16.02 -49.98
C SER A 55 25.25 16.46 -48.52
N ILE A 56 26.28 16.19 -47.72
CA ILE A 56 26.34 16.59 -46.30
C ILE A 56 26.17 18.12 -46.15
N GLU A 57 26.82 18.91 -47.01
CA GLU A 57 26.67 20.37 -47.05
C GLU A 57 25.21 20.81 -47.33
N SER A 58 24.53 20.17 -48.29
CA SER A 58 23.13 20.49 -48.63
C SER A 58 22.11 20.15 -47.52
N CYS A 59 22.51 19.34 -46.55
CA CYS A 59 21.72 19.00 -45.37
C CYS A 59 21.90 20.00 -44.21
N GLY A 60 22.80 20.99 -44.34
CA GLY A 60 23.06 22.03 -43.34
C GLY A 60 23.89 21.58 -42.14
N ILE A 61 24.51 20.38 -42.22
CA ILE A 61 25.29 19.76 -41.15
C ILE A 61 26.63 20.49 -41.00
N LYS A 62 26.99 20.86 -39.77
CA LYS A 62 28.25 21.54 -39.44
C LYS A 62 29.22 20.59 -38.74
N GLU A 63 30.50 20.94 -38.76
CA GLU A 63 31.51 20.23 -37.99
C GLU A 63 31.20 20.35 -36.49
N LYS A 64 31.26 19.20 -35.77
CA LYS A 64 30.79 18.99 -34.39
C LYS A 64 29.27 18.81 -34.18
N ASP A 65 28.43 18.86 -35.22
CA ASP A 65 27.03 18.46 -35.06
C ASP A 65 26.90 16.95 -34.78
N PHE A 66 25.77 16.57 -34.18
CA PHE A 66 25.41 15.17 -33.93
C PHE A 66 24.26 14.68 -34.81
N LEU A 67 24.41 13.46 -35.32
CA LEU A 67 23.41 12.72 -36.10
C LEU A 67 22.86 11.56 -35.27
N VAL A 68 21.56 11.27 -35.38
CA VAL A 68 20.96 10.10 -34.74
C VAL A 68 20.82 8.96 -35.75
N LEU A 69 21.41 7.81 -35.44
CA LEU A 69 21.33 6.59 -36.26
C LEU A 69 20.27 5.63 -35.69
N MET A 70 19.22 5.38 -36.48
CA MET A 70 18.30 4.26 -36.28
C MET A 70 18.69 3.08 -37.18
N VAL A 71 18.62 1.86 -36.64
CA VAL A 71 18.82 0.61 -37.39
C VAL A 71 17.54 -0.22 -37.34
N SER A 72 16.87 -0.42 -38.47
CA SER A 72 15.65 -1.24 -38.55
C SER A 72 15.96 -2.72 -38.77
N LYS A 73 15.40 -3.59 -37.92
CA LYS A 73 15.53 -5.06 -38.07
C LYS A 73 14.81 -5.54 -39.36
N PRO A 74 15.40 -6.45 -40.15
CA PRO A 74 14.71 -7.05 -41.30
C PRO A 74 13.49 -7.87 -40.85
N LYS A 75 12.41 -7.82 -41.62
CA LYS A 75 11.18 -8.60 -41.38
C LYS A 75 11.30 -9.99 -42.03
N PRO A 76 11.12 -11.10 -41.30
CA PRO A 76 11.03 -12.43 -41.91
C PRO A 76 9.79 -12.55 -42.80
N ALA A 77 9.95 -13.13 -44.00
CA ALA A 77 8.85 -13.46 -44.90
C ALA A 77 8.28 -14.86 -44.60
N PRO A 78 7.00 -15.16 -44.92
CA PRO A 78 6.35 -16.40 -44.52
C PRO A 78 6.84 -17.62 -45.33
N ALA A 79 7.12 -18.74 -44.65
CA ALA A 79 7.43 -20.01 -45.30
C ALA A 79 6.14 -20.76 -45.70
N VAL A 80 6.16 -21.38 -46.88
CA VAL A 80 5.03 -22.09 -47.50
C VAL A 80 4.96 -23.54 -46.99
N ALA A 81 3.75 -24.06 -46.77
CA ALA A 81 3.52 -25.42 -46.31
C ALA A 81 3.72 -26.49 -47.41
N SER A 82 4.19 -27.69 -47.03
CA SER A 82 4.17 -28.92 -47.84
C SER A 82 4.22 -30.15 -46.90
N SER A 83 3.73 -31.31 -47.36
CA SER A 83 3.07 -32.34 -46.54
C SER A 83 3.82 -33.69 -46.40
N THR A 84 3.18 -34.65 -45.70
CA THR A 84 3.43 -36.12 -45.59
C THR A 84 4.38 -36.60 -44.47
N ALA A 85 4.27 -37.81 -43.88
CA ALA A 85 3.13 -38.72 -43.60
C ALA A 85 3.59 -39.80 -42.56
N ALA A 86 2.68 -40.42 -41.80
CA ALA A 86 2.99 -41.48 -40.80
C ALA A 86 3.09 -42.90 -41.44
N PRO A 87 3.60 -43.96 -40.74
CA PRO A 87 2.78 -44.70 -39.74
C PRO A 87 3.53 -45.35 -38.54
N ALA A 88 2.77 -45.96 -37.61
CA ALA A 88 3.22 -46.78 -36.46
C ALA A 88 3.24 -48.31 -36.77
N PRO A 89 3.83 -49.17 -35.90
CA PRO A 89 3.05 -50.01 -34.95
C PRO A 89 3.75 -50.24 -33.57
N GLU A 90 3.11 -50.38 -32.40
CA GLU A 90 2.22 -51.42 -31.81
C GLU A 90 2.96 -52.37 -30.81
N ALA A 91 2.26 -52.98 -29.82
CA ALA A 91 2.82 -53.39 -28.51
C ALA A 91 2.71 -54.91 -28.18
N THR A 92 3.40 -55.40 -27.12
CA THR A 92 2.95 -56.48 -26.17
C THR A 92 3.98 -56.84 -25.05
N VAL A 93 3.52 -57.50 -23.98
CA VAL A 93 4.16 -57.74 -22.64
C VAL A 93 3.59 -59.05 -22.04
N PRO A 94 4.31 -59.98 -21.32
CA PRO A 94 4.39 -60.02 -19.83
C PRO A 94 5.65 -60.80 -19.24
N PRO A 95 5.69 -61.56 -18.08
CA PRO A 95 6.88 -61.65 -17.18
C PRO A 95 7.23 -63.14 -16.79
N PRO A 96 7.56 -63.62 -15.55
CA PRO A 96 8.12 -63.05 -14.30
C PRO A 96 9.23 -63.90 -13.55
N GLN A 97 9.85 -63.29 -12.50
CA GLN A 97 10.37 -63.91 -11.23
C GLN A 97 11.54 -64.95 -11.23
N PRO A 98 12.16 -65.28 -10.06
CA PRO A 98 12.49 -64.47 -8.85
C PRO A 98 13.91 -64.74 -8.24
N SER A 99 14.40 -63.92 -7.29
CA SER A 99 15.16 -64.39 -6.08
C SER A 99 15.64 -63.28 -5.13
N ALA A 100 15.78 -63.65 -3.85
CA ALA A 100 16.51 -63.03 -2.73
C ALA A 100 16.94 -64.19 -1.78
N PRO A 101 17.57 -64.03 -0.58
CA PRO A 101 18.20 -62.87 0.07
C PRO A 101 19.63 -63.15 0.65
N ALA A 102 20.27 -62.18 1.31
CA ALA A 102 21.39 -62.38 2.26
C ALA A 102 21.51 -61.18 3.26
N THR A 103 22.30 -61.33 4.34
CA THR A 103 22.05 -60.67 5.64
C THR A 103 23.21 -59.87 6.27
N THR A 104 22.85 -59.05 7.27
CA THR A 104 23.61 -58.64 8.50
C THR A 104 24.96 -57.91 8.38
N ASP A 105 25.08 -56.73 9.01
CA ASP A 105 25.72 -56.63 10.35
C ASP A 105 25.40 -55.29 11.08
N SER A 106 25.84 -55.17 12.35
CA SER A 106 25.49 -54.08 13.29
C SER A 106 26.73 -53.52 14.02
N VAL A 107 26.63 -52.36 14.70
CA VAL A 107 27.23 -52.08 16.03
C VAL A 107 26.96 -50.65 16.56
N ALA A 108 26.45 -50.60 17.81
CA ALA A 108 26.58 -49.64 18.94
C ALA A 108 26.62 -48.09 18.80
N ALA A 109 25.99 -47.47 19.80
CA ALA A 109 26.18 -46.09 20.26
C ALA A 109 26.81 -46.05 21.69
N PRO A 110 27.34 -44.91 22.17
CA PRO A 110 27.66 -44.67 23.58
C PRO A 110 26.80 -43.59 24.28
N GLN A 111 26.79 -43.59 25.62
CA GLN A 111 25.93 -42.78 26.50
C GLN A 111 26.67 -41.62 27.21
N ASN A 112 25.90 -40.66 27.74
CA ASN A 112 26.34 -39.61 28.69
C ASN A 112 26.87 -40.18 30.02
N PRO A 113 27.70 -39.39 30.75
CA PRO A 113 27.35 -39.15 32.16
C PRO A 113 27.67 -37.76 32.76
N ASN A 114 26.85 -37.40 33.76
CA ASN A 114 27.06 -36.46 34.89
C ASN A 114 26.95 -34.93 34.72
N ALA A 115 26.55 -34.32 35.84
CA ALA A 115 26.08 -32.94 35.99
C ALA A 115 26.80 -32.20 37.13
N ALA A 116 26.75 -30.86 37.12
CA ALA A 116 27.02 -30.02 38.28
C ALA A 116 26.31 -28.66 38.12
N SER A 117 25.64 -28.19 39.19
CA SER A 117 25.09 -26.83 39.25
C SER A 117 26.19 -25.79 39.50
N SER A 118 26.07 -24.63 38.88
CA SER A 118 26.61 -23.38 39.41
C SER A 118 25.68 -22.22 39.03
N ALA A 119 25.48 -21.27 39.94
CA ALA A 119 24.56 -20.15 39.77
C ALA A 119 25.21 -18.85 40.22
N THR A 120 25.45 -17.93 39.28
CA THR A 120 25.74 -16.48 39.43
C THR A 120 26.07 -15.90 38.05
N PRO A 121 26.03 -14.57 37.86
CA PRO A 121 24.94 -13.63 38.11
C PRO A 121 24.39 -13.06 36.77
N ALA A 122 23.37 -12.19 36.81
CA ALA A 122 22.82 -11.59 35.59
C ALA A 122 23.84 -10.65 34.89
N THR A 123 24.27 -11.01 33.68
CA THR A 123 25.06 -10.15 32.80
C THR A 123 24.17 -9.16 32.05
N PHE A 124 24.48 -7.86 32.13
CA PHE A 124 24.04 -6.88 31.14
C PHE A 124 24.63 -7.27 29.76
N GLY A 125 23.79 -7.36 28.73
CA GLY A 125 24.23 -7.71 27.38
C GLY A 125 23.18 -8.40 26.50
N ASP A 126 21.91 -7.99 26.56
CA ASP A 126 20.89 -8.40 25.60
C ASP A 126 20.41 -7.17 24.82
N GLN A 127 20.87 -7.05 23.57
CA GLN A 127 20.78 -5.83 22.77
C GLN A 127 19.38 -5.56 22.18
N SER A 128 18.39 -6.39 22.51
CA SER A 128 17.04 -6.36 21.90
C SER A 128 15.92 -5.91 22.85
N ALA A 129 16.24 -5.63 24.12
CA ALA A 129 15.23 -5.48 25.16
C ALA A 129 14.62 -4.06 25.25
N PHE A 130 13.44 -3.86 24.65
CA PHE A 130 12.55 -2.76 25.01
C PHE A 130 11.93 -3.02 26.39
N LEU A 131 12.47 -2.37 27.42
CA LEU A 131 12.09 -2.66 28.81
C LEU A 131 10.79 -1.96 29.23
N SER A 132 9.96 -2.69 29.98
CA SER A 132 8.74 -2.17 30.62
C SER A 132 8.53 -2.78 32.01
N GLY A 133 7.69 -2.15 32.83
CA GLY A 133 7.40 -2.60 34.20
C GLY A 133 8.65 -2.62 35.10
N ASP A 134 8.77 -3.66 35.93
CA ASP A 134 9.85 -3.78 36.92
C ASP A 134 11.24 -3.86 36.29
N SER A 135 11.36 -4.50 35.11
CA SER A 135 12.62 -4.61 34.36
C SER A 135 13.22 -3.24 33.99
N LEU A 136 12.35 -2.29 33.63
CA LEU A 136 12.72 -0.90 33.35
C LEU A 136 13.21 -0.19 34.61
N GLN A 137 12.57 -0.41 35.77
CA GLN A 137 13.04 0.16 37.04
C GLN A 137 14.37 -0.45 37.50
N SER A 138 14.61 -1.75 37.27
CA SER A 138 15.92 -2.37 37.51
C SER A 138 17.02 -1.76 36.64
N ALA A 139 16.77 -1.56 35.35
CA ALA A 139 17.74 -0.91 34.45
C ALA A 139 18.01 0.56 34.81
N ILE A 140 16.97 1.34 35.13
CA ILE A 140 17.11 2.72 35.64
C ILE A 140 17.95 2.73 36.92
N SER A 141 17.72 1.79 37.84
CA SER A 141 18.47 1.68 39.09
C SER A 141 19.94 1.31 38.83
N GLY A 142 20.23 0.38 37.92
CA GLY A 142 21.60 0.04 37.52
C GLY A 142 22.37 1.22 36.91
N MET A 143 21.73 2.05 36.09
CA MET A 143 22.35 3.28 35.57
C MET A 143 22.55 4.35 36.65
N MET A 144 21.66 4.43 37.65
CA MET A 144 21.88 5.28 38.82
C MET A 144 23.04 4.77 39.71
N GLU A 145 23.20 3.46 39.86
CA GLU A 145 24.33 2.84 40.56
C GLU A 145 25.67 3.06 39.84
N MET A 146 25.66 3.23 38.51
CA MET A 146 26.82 3.72 37.75
C MET A 146 27.12 5.22 37.92
N GLY A 147 26.31 5.95 38.71
CA GLY A 147 26.56 7.34 39.10
C GLY A 147 25.85 8.41 38.26
N PHE A 148 24.90 8.03 37.40
CA PHE A 148 24.11 8.99 36.63
C PHE A 148 22.86 9.46 37.40
N GLU A 149 22.59 10.76 37.38
CA GLU A 149 21.42 11.35 38.06
C GLU A 149 20.10 10.83 37.48
N ARG A 150 19.11 10.54 38.34
CA ARG A 150 17.86 9.87 37.95
C ARG A 150 17.12 10.60 36.82
N ASP A 151 17.11 11.94 36.84
CA ASP A 151 16.48 12.76 35.80
C ASP A 151 17.26 12.80 34.48
N GLN A 152 18.56 12.48 34.49
CA GLN A 152 19.33 12.26 33.28
C GLN A 152 19.05 10.85 32.73
N VAL A 153 19.07 9.82 33.59
CA VAL A 153 18.74 8.44 33.21
C VAL A 153 17.34 8.35 32.61
N LEU A 154 16.34 9.00 33.22
CA LEU A 154 14.97 9.03 32.71
C LEU A 154 14.84 9.79 31.38
N ARG A 155 15.63 10.85 31.15
CA ARG A 155 15.65 11.55 29.85
C ARG A 155 16.34 10.73 28.78
N ALA A 156 17.48 10.12 29.09
CA ALA A 156 18.21 9.25 28.19
C ALA A 156 17.37 8.00 27.83
N MET A 157 16.70 7.38 28.81
CA MET A 157 15.76 6.28 28.57
C MET A 157 14.56 6.69 27.73
N ARG A 158 14.00 7.90 27.94
CA ARG A 158 12.92 8.40 27.06
C ARG A 158 13.42 8.61 25.63
N ALA A 159 14.59 9.23 25.45
CA ALA A 159 15.18 9.46 24.14
C ALA A 159 15.67 8.17 23.44
N SER A 160 16.04 7.14 24.21
CA SER A 160 16.43 5.81 23.71
C SER A 160 15.24 4.84 23.59
N PHE A 161 14.00 5.28 23.84
CA PHE A 161 12.80 4.46 23.83
C PHE A 161 12.87 3.24 24.76
N ASN A 162 13.31 3.45 26.00
CA ASN A 162 13.52 2.46 27.05
C ASN A 162 14.58 1.38 26.77
N ASN A 163 15.47 1.61 25.79
CA ASN A 163 16.66 0.77 25.60
C ASN A 163 17.80 1.23 26.55
N PRO A 164 18.31 0.37 27.45
CA PRO A 164 19.30 0.77 28.47
C PRO A 164 20.69 1.04 27.90
N ASP A 165 21.16 0.25 26.94
CA ASP A 165 22.52 0.41 26.39
C ASP A 165 22.64 1.73 25.62
N ARG A 166 21.62 2.06 24.82
CA ARG A 166 21.50 3.34 24.11
C ARG A 166 21.23 4.52 25.04
N ALA A 167 20.59 4.29 26.20
CA ALA A 167 20.51 5.32 27.24
C ALA A 167 21.88 5.59 27.88
N VAL A 168 22.69 4.57 28.15
CA VAL A 168 24.08 4.75 28.60
C VAL A 168 24.90 5.49 27.55
N GLU A 169 24.74 5.17 26.27
CA GLU A 169 25.38 5.92 25.17
C GLU A 169 24.98 7.40 25.19
N TYR A 170 23.69 7.72 25.31
CA TYR A 170 23.20 9.11 25.41
C TYR A 170 23.60 9.83 26.71
N LEU A 171 23.79 9.10 27.81
CA LEU A 171 24.35 9.63 29.05
C LEU A 171 25.85 9.97 28.93
N MET A 172 26.59 9.25 28.08
CA MET A 172 28.02 9.49 27.86
C MET A 172 28.32 10.46 26.70
N THR A 173 27.48 10.51 25.67
CA THR A 173 27.71 11.28 24.43
C THR A 173 26.78 12.48 24.26
N GLY A 174 25.71 12.57 25.05
CA GLY A 174 24.65 13.57 24.94
C GLY A 174 23.46 13.08 24.10
N ILE A 175 22.26 13.59 24.41
CA ILE A 175 21.06 13.28 23.63
C ILE A 175 21.09 14.10 22.32
N PRO A 176 20.91 13.48 21.14
CA PRO A 176 20.82 14.20 19.88
C PRO A 176 19.70 15.25 19.87
N SER A 177 20.01 16.48 19.47
CA SER A 177 19.12 17.66 19.61
C SER A 177 17.79 17.61 18.83
N HIS A 178 17.58 16.62 17.96
CA HIS A 178 16.28 16.37 17.33
C HIS A 178 15.32 15.54 18.22
N LEU A 179 15.85 14.85 19.23
CA LEU A 179 15.10 14.08 20.23
C LEU A 179 14.81 14.89 21.51
N GLU A 180 15.39 16.09 21.66
CA GLU A 180 15.19 16.96 22.83
C GLU A 180 13.94 17.86 22.74
N THR A 181 13.18 17.80 21.65
CA THR A 181 12.19 18.84 21.31
C THR A 181 10.88 18.80 22.14
N ASP A 182 10.62 17.75 22.90
CA ASP A 182 9.42 17.59 23.75
C ASP A 182 9.62 18.08 25.21
N ALA A 183 10.08 19.33 25.36
CA ALA A 183 10.05 20.04 26.64
C ALA A 183 9.84 21.56 26.46
N PRO A 184 8.97 22.22 27.26
CA PRO A 184 8.69 23.64 27.12
C PRO A 184 9.87 24.51 27.56
N ARG A 185 10.30 25.43 26.70
CA ARG A 185 11.41 26.37 26.97
C ARG A 185 11.04 27.41 28.04
N GLN A 186 11.90 27.56 29.04
CA GLN A 186 12.08 28.83 29.76
C GLN A 186 13.39 29.49 29.30
N ALA A 187 13.42 30.82 29.27
CA ALA A 187 14.51 31.60 28.68
C ALA A 187 15.23 32.46 29.73
N ALA A 188 16.58 32.45 29.71
CA ALA A 188 17.44 33.64 29.83
C ALA A 188 18.94 33.24 29.97
N GLY A 189 19.84 34.03 29.37
CA GLY A 189 21.22 34.17 29.84
C GLY A 189 22.33 33.51 28.99
N SER A 190 23.23 34.35 28.47
CA SER A 190 24.57 34.01 27.96
C SER A 190 25.52 35.15 28.38
N PRO A 191 26.86 35.05 28.24
CA PRO A 191 27.76 33.90 28.00
C PRO A 191 28.94 33.84 29.02
N THR A 192 29.83 32.81 28.97
CA THR A 192 31.31 32.94 28.77
C THR A 192 32.14 31.67 29.06
N SER A 193 33.04 31.35 28.11
CA SER A 193 34.42 30.78 28.22
C SER A 193 34.81 29.59 29.15
N ALA A 194 35.23 28.51 28.49
CA ALA A 194 36.58 27.88 28.54
C ALA A 194 37.03 26.91 29.68
N GLN A 195 37.69 25.84 29.18
CA GLN A 195 38.82 25.06 29.76
C GLN A 195 38.64 24.11 30.98
N ALA A 196 38.58 22.82 30.64
CA ALA A 196 39.62 21.80 30.92
C ALA A 196 39.85 21.18 32.32
N THR A 197 40.27 19.89 32.24
CA THR A 197 41.09 19.08 33.17
C THR A 197 40.51 18.41 34.43
N ALA A 198 40.59 17.07 34.37
CA ALA A 198 41.16 16.14 35.38
C ALA A 198 40.33 15.64 36.59
N ALA A 199 40.33 14.30 36.70
CA ALA A 199 40.06 13.47 37.90
C ALA A 199 41.25 13.57 38.92
N PRO A 200 41.30 12.88 40.09
CA PRO A 200 40.51 11.70 40.49
C PRO A 200 40.08 11.52 41.98
N ALA A 201 39.20 10.53 42.19
CA ALA A 201 39.00 9.61 43.32
C ALA A 201 39.48 9.94 44.76
N SER A 202 38.56 9.86 45.75
CA SER A 202 38.51 8.78 46.77
C SER A 202 37.46 9.03 47.89
N ALA A 203 36.88 7.97 48.43
CA ALA A 203 35.90 7.95 49.56
C ALA A 203 36.64 7.85 50.93
N PRO A 204 36.01 7.92 52.16
CA PRO A 204 34.63 7.49 52.51
C PRO A 204 33.84 8.23 53.63
N GLN A 205 32.53 7.88 53.73
CA GLN A 205 31.63 7.84 54.91
C GLN A 205 31.56 9.00 55.94
N ALA A 206 30.37 9.64 56.07
CA ALA A 206 29.51 9.52 57.28
C ALA A 206 28.18 10.32 57.20
N SER A 207 27.06 9.61 57.37
CA SER A 207 25.79 9.96 58.05
C SER A 207 25.38 11.43 58.29
N GLN A 208 24.26 11.88 57.68
CA GLN A 208 23.04 12.27 58.42
C GLN A 208 21.80 12.45 57.53
N THR A 209 20.65 12.08 58.10
CA THR A 209 19.27 12.04 57.59
C THR A 209 18.68 13.35 57.04
N GLN A 210 17.87 13.26 55.96
CA GLN A 210 16.51 13.87 55.91
C GLN A 210 15.60 13.37 54.76
N SER A 211 14.49 12.73 55.15
CA SER A 211 13.16 12.65 54.51
C SER A 211 12.98 12.87 52.98
N GLN A 212 12.62 11.80 52.26
CA GLN A 212 11.82 11.86 51.01
C GLN A 212 10.34 11.50 51.29
N PRO A 213 9.36 12.07 50.56
CA PRO A 213 7.95 11.70 50.68
C PRO A 213 7.65 10.35 50.00
N GLN A 214 6.98 9.44 50.72
CA GLN A 214 6.61 8.12 50.20
C GLN A 214 5.38 8.18 49.27
N ASN A 215 5.42 7.42 48.17
CA ASN A 215 4.30 7.31 47.24
C ASN A 215 3.19 6.39 47.80
N LEU A 216 1.97 6.92 47.87
CA LEU A 216 0.79 6.24 48.45
C LEU A 216 0.46 4.90 47.74
N PHE A 217 0.79 4.81 46.45
CA PHE A 217 0.58 3.61 45.62
C PHE A 217 1.36 2.37 46.12
N GLN A 218 2.52 2.59 46.74
CA GLN A 218 3.40 1.52 47.23
C GLN A 218 2.88 0.89 48.55
N LEU A 219 2.09 1.66 49.32
CA LEU A 219 1.39 1.20 50.52
C LEU A 219 0.17 0.34 50.18
N ALA A 220 -0.53 0.65 49.08
CA ALA A 220 -1.65 -0.15 48.60
C ALA A 220 -1.22 -1.55 48.13
N GLN A 221 -0.10 -1.65 47.41
CA GLN A 221 0.43 -2.96 46.96
C GLN A 221 0.89 -3.87 48.11
N GLN A 222 1.41 -3.32 49.21
CA GLN A 222 1.88 -4.14 50.34
C GLN A 222 0.75 -4.85 51.12
N GLN A 223 -0.49 -4.33 51.13
CA GLN A 223 -1.59 -5.01 51.81
C GLN A 223 -2.23 -6.14 50.98
N GLN A 224 -2.01 -6.18 49.67
CA GLN A 224 -2.62 -7.20 48.80
C GLN A 224 -1.84 -8.53 48.76
N GLN A 225 -0.61 -8.58 49.30
CA GLN A 225 0.25 -9.77 49.30
C GLN A 225 0.19 -10.63 50.59
N GLN A 226 -0.65 -10.30 51.58
CA GLN A 226 -0.71 -11.02 52.86
C GLN A 226 -1.96 -11.89 53.11
N ALA A 227 -2.87 -12.04 52.14
CA ALA A 227 -4.06 -12.88 52.26
C ALA A 227 -4.04 -14.05 51.26
N GLY A 228 -3.13 -15.02 51.44
CA GLY A 228 -2.85 -16.04 50.42
C GLY A 228 -2.36 -17.42 50.86
N THR A 229 -2.50 -17.84 52.13
CA THR A 229 -2.09 -19.20 52.56
C THR A 229 -2.96 -19.80 53.67
N THR A 230 -3.86 -20.74 53.34
CA THR A 230 -4.15 -22.01 54.08
C THR A 230 -5.28 -22.79 53.38
N ALA A 231 -5.38 -24.10 53.63
CA ALA A 231 -6.07 -25.04 52.74
C ALA A 231 -7.27 -25.80 53.34
N SER A 232 -8.12 -26.31 52.42
CA SER A 232 -8.98 -27.51 52.48
C SER A 232 -9.85 -27.82 53.71
N THR A 233 -11.17 -27.93 53.50
CA THR A 233 -11.99 -29.17 53.62
C THR A 233 -13.47 -28.88 53.31
N GLY A 234 -14.28 -29.89 52.94
CA GLY A 234 -15.59 -29.70 52.30
C GLY A 234 -16.84 -29.84 53.19
N GLY A 235 -18.02 -29.54 52.61
CA GLY A 235 -19.35 -29.66 53.24
C GLY A 235 -20.50 -29.32 52.27
N GLN A 236 -21.73 -29.77 52.56
CA GLN A 236 -22.88 -29.75 51.63
C GLN A 236 -23.77 -28.47 51.66
N VAL A 237 -24.47 -28.27 50.54
CA VAL A 237 -25.68 -27.44 50.23
C VAL A 237 -26.70 -27.42 51.41
N PRO A 238 -27.52 -26.36 51.70
CA PRO A 238 -28.21 -25.48 50.73
C PRO A 238 -28.59 -24.00 51.08
N GLY A 239 -28.76 -23.18 50.01
CA GLY A 239 -29.86 -22.20 49.84
C GLY A 239 -29.96 -20.89 50.66
N GLY A 240 -30.09 -19.74 49.97
CA GLY A 240 -30.92 -18.60 50.42
C GLY A 240 -30.24 -17.30 50.91
N HIS A 241 -30.18 -16.31 50.00
CA HIS A 241 -30.21 -14.84 50.21
C HIS A 241 -29.15 -14.07 51.05
N ALA A 242 -28.90 -12.85 50.55
CA ALA A 242 -28.37 -11.63 51.20
C ALA A 242 -26.84 -11.38 51.27
N GLY A 243 -26.46 -10.15 50.90
CA GLY A 243 -25.10 -9.61 50.95
C GLY A 243 -24.95 -8.28 50.18
N HIS A 244 -25.51 -7.18 50.69
CA HIS A 244 -25.29 -5.85 50.11
C HIS A 244 -23.89 -5.32 50.47
N ALA A 245 -23.15 -4.82 49.48
CA ALA A 245 -21.98 -3.95 49.72
C ALA A 245 -22.43 -2.48 49.74
N ALA A 246 -21.79 -1.65 50.58
CA ALA A 246 -22.23 -0.28 50.82
C ALA A 246 -21.99 0.65 49.61
N HIS A 247 -23.02 1.38 49.20
CA HIS A 247 -22.94 2.43 48.18
C HIS A 247 -22.62 3.78 48.85
N LEU A 248 -21.77 4.60 48.23
CA LEU A 248 -21.48 5.95 48.73
C LEU A 248 -22.71 6.87 48.62
N ASP A 249 -22.82 7.80 49.58
CA ASP A 249 -23.65 9.00 49.49
C ASP A 249 -22.74 10.22 49.24
N LEU A 250 -22.66 10.66 47.98
CA LEU A 250 -21.87 11.83 47.59
C LEU A 250 -22.46 13.16 48.10
N ALA A 251 -23.77 13.21 48.40
CA ALA A 251 -24.41 14.45 48.83
C ALA A 251 -23.91 14.87 50.22
N ALA A 252 -23.79 13.91 51.15
CA ALA A 252 -23.26 14.14 52.49
C ALA A 252 -21.79 14.63 52.52
N LEU A 253 -21.00 14.29 51.50
CA LEU A 253 -19.60 14.73 51.36
C LEU A 253 -19.47 16.14 50.73
N ARG A 254 -20.42 16.54 49.88
CA ARG A 254 -20.44 17.85 49.22
C ARG A 254 -20.57 19.01 50.21
N ASP A 255 -21.32 18.79 51.29
CA ASP A 255 -21.65 19.81 52.27
C ASP A 255 -20.67 19.81 53.47
N ASN A 256 -19.55 19.07 53.36
CA ASN A 256 -18.49 19.04 54.38
C ASN A 256 -17.67 20.35 54.37
N PRO A 257 -17.55 21.07 55.51
CA PRO A 257 -16.86 22.37 55.56
C PRO A 257 -15.37 22.31 55.18
N GLN A 258 -14.69 21.17 55.30
CA GLN A 258 -13.31 21.04 54.82
C GLN A 258 -13.21 20.97 53.28
N ILE A 259 -14.21 20.39 52.61
CA ILE A 259 -14.28 20.34 51.14
C ILE A 259 -14.67 21.72 50.58
N GLN A 260 -15.51 22.47 51.28
CA GLN A 260 -15.89 23.84 50.87
C GLN A 260 -14.69 24.81 50.90
N GLY A 261 -13.90 24.82 51.99
CA GLY A 261 -12.66 25.62 52.04
C GLY A 261 -11.61 25.17 51.02
N LEU A 262 -11.56 23.87 50.70
CA LEU A 262 -10.68 23.31 49.67
C LEU A 262 -11.06 23.82 48.27
N ARG A 263 -12.35 23.89 47.93
CA ARG A 263 -12.83 24.47 46.66
C ARG A 263 -12.43 25.94 46.51
N GLU A 264 -12.57 26.75 47.56
CA GLU A 264 -12.18 28.17 47.51
C GLU A 264 -10.67 28.35 47.25
N GLN A 265 -9.82 27.52 47.87
CA GLN A 265 -8.37 27.57 47.63
C GLN A 265 -7.98 27.05 46.23
N VAL A 266 -8.64 25.98 45.75
CA VAL A 266 -8.41 25.43 44.41
C VAL A 266 -8.87 26.39 43.31
N ALA A 267 -10.00 27.09 43.50
CA ALA A 267 -10.49 28.11 42.58
C ALA A 267 -9.53 29.32 42.46
N GLN A 268 -8.77 29.63 43.52
CA GLN A 268 -7.79 30.71 43.50
C GLN A 268 -6.41 30.28 42.98
N ASN A 269 -6.02 29.01 43.13
CA ASN A 269 -4.69 28.56 42.68
C ASN A 269 -4.65 27.06 42.26
N PRO A 270 -4.98 26.73 41.00
CA PRO A 270 -5.13 25.34 40.53
C PRO A 270 -3.87 24.47 40.64
N THR A 271 -2.67 25.06 40.73
CA THR A 271 -1.41 24.31 40.87
C THR A 271 -1.21 23.70 42.27
N LEU A 272 -1.99 24.13 43.27
CA LEU A 272 -1.92 23.63 44.65
C LEU A 272 -2.75 22.35 44.89
N ILE A 273 -3.51 21.87 43.88
CA ILE A 273 -4.36 20.67 43.99
C ILE A 273 -3.56 19.44 44.45
N GLN A 274 -2.42 19.15 43.80
CA GLN A 274 -1.54 18.02 44.12
C GLN A 274 -1.09 18.00 45.60
N PRO A 275 -0.38 19.03 46.12
CA PRO A 275 0.05 19.02 47.52
C PRO A 275 -1.09 19.04 48.53
N LEU A 276 -2.22 19.71 48.25
CA LEU A 276 -3.37 19.68 49.18
C LEU A 276 -4.06 18.31 49.23
N ILE A 277 -4.17 17.58 48.11
CA ILE A 277 -4.69 16.19 48.12
C ILE A 277 -3.78 15.30 48.98
N GLN A 278 -2.45 15.44 48.86
CA GLN A 278 -1.49 14.74 49.72
C GLN A 278 -1.74 15.04 51.22
N GLN A 279 -1.98 16.31 51.55
CA GLN A 279 -2.23 16.77 52.91
C GLN A 279 -3.62 16.36 53.46
N LEU A 280 -4.63 16.23 52.60
CA LEU A 280 -5.96 15.74 52.99
C LEU A 280 -5.93 14.21 53.24
N ALA A 281 -5.27 13.48 52.34
CA ALA A 281 -5.10 12.02 52.44
C ALA A 281 -4.30 11.60 53.69
N SER A 282 -3.30 12.40 54.09
CA SER A 282 -2.53 12.13 55.31
C SER A 282 -3.32 12.38 56.61
N GLN A 283 -4.32 13.26 56.59
CA GLN A 283 -5.16 13.59 57.76
C GLN A 283 -6.40 12.71 57.88
N ASN A 284 -6.92 12.16 56.77
CA ASN A 284 -8.13 11.32 56.78
C ASN A 284 -7.93 10.04 55.95
N PRO A 285 -7.51 8.92 56.57
CA PRO A 285 -7.22 7.66 55.88
C PRO A 285 -8.42 7.07 55.12
N ALA A 286 -9.65 7.30 55.59
CA ALA A 286 -10.85 6.85 54.90
C ALA A 286 -11.09 7.61 53.58
N MET A 287 -10.74 8.91 53.55
CA MET A 287 -10.76 9.69 52.31
C MET A 287 -9.63 9.28 51.36
N ALA A 288 -8.45 8.92 51.88
CA ALA A 288 -7.34 8.44 51.06
C ALA A 288 -7.69 7.15 50.29
N GLN A 289 -8.35 6.18 50.95
CA GLN A 289 -8.86 4.98 50.29
C GLN A 289 -9.96 5.28 49.27
N MET A 290 -10.83 6.25 49.55
CA MET A 290 -11.92 6.67 48.66
C MET A 290 -11.40 7.34 47.38
N ILE A 291 -10.42 8.24 47.49
CA ILE A 291 -9.76 8.91 46.36
C ILE A 291 -9.01 7.90 45.49
N ALA A 292 -8.33 6.91 46.11
CA ALA A 292 -7.64 5.86 45.38
C ALA A 292 -8.57 4.90 44.60
N GLN A 293 -9.85 4.81 45.00
CA GLN A 293 -10.85 3.95 44.34
C GLN A 293 -11.68 4.68 43.28
N ASN A 294 -11.78 6.01 43.34
CA ASN A 294 -12.63 6.79 42.43
C ASN A 294 -12.09 8.23 42.27
N PRO A 295 -10.92 8.42 41.61
CA PRO A 295 -10.27 9.72 41.53
C PRO A 295 -11.08 10.76 40.74
N GLU A 296 -11.87 10.34 39.76
CA GLU A 296 -12.76 11.20 38.97
C GLU A 296 -13.86 11.83 39.84
N ALA A 297 -14.39 11.08 40.82
CA ALA A 297 -15.39 11.58 41.76
C ALA A 297 -14.84 12.71 42.64
N LEU A 298 -13.52 12.76 42.90
CA LEU A 298 -12.89 13.87 43.61
C LEU A 298 -12.87 15.15 42.76
N PHE A 299 -12.57 15.06 41.46
CA PHE A 299 -12.59 16.25 40.58
C PHE A 299 -14.01 16.82 40.43
N GLN A 300 -15.00 15.94 40.32
CA GLN A 300 -16.41 16.31 40.33
C GLN A 300 -16.82 16.94 41.69
N LEU A 301 -16.33 16.39 42.81
CA LEU A 301 -16.53 16.95 44.16
C LEU A 301 -15.77 18.28 44.36
N LEU A 302 -14.70 18.55 43.63
CA LEU A 302 -13.98 19.82 43.63
C LEU A 302 -14.57 20.87 42.67
N GLY A 303 -15.58 20.52 41.88
CA GLY A 303 -16.23 21.43 40.93
C GLY A 303 -15.39 21.73 39.68
N VAL A 304 -14.37 20.91 39.40
CA VAL A 304 -13.49 21.07 38.24
C VAL A 304 -13.92 20.07 37.16
N GLY A 305 -15.05 20.37 36.52
CA GLY A 305 -15.61 19.58 35.42
C GLY A 305 -17.05 19.13 35.67
N GLY A 306 -17.99 19.79 34.99
CA GLY A 306 -19.40 19.41 34.92
C GLY A 306 -20.35 20.48 35.46
N ASP A 307 -21.06 21.14 34.55
CA ASP A 307 -22.38 21.72 34.81
C ASP A 307 -23.26 21.47 33.57
N GLU A 308 -24.28 20.62 33.74
CA GLU A 308 -25.49 20.59 32.93
C GLU A 308 -26.62 21.19 33.78
N GLY A 309 -27.41 22.13 33.26
CA GLY A 309 -28.50 22.71 34.04
C GLY A 309 -29.29 23.84 33.37
N GLU A 310 -30.34 23.47 32.64
CA GLU A 310 -31.57 24.24 32.35
C GLU A 310 -31.50 25.50 31.45
N ASP A 311 -32.24 25.43 30.33
CA ASP A 311 -32.80 26.51 29.51
C ASP A 311 -31.90 27.67 29.02
N GLY A 312 -30.96 27.34 28.11
CA GLY A 312 -30.42 28.30 27.15
C GLY A 312 -29.11 27.88 26.50
N ASN A 313 -29.15 27.45 25.23
CA ASN A 313 -27.98 26.95 24.47
C ASN A 313 -26.70 27.82 24.63
N PRO A 314 -25.63 27.30 25.26
CA PRO A 314 -24.30 27.89 25.19
C PRO A 314 -23.63 27.56 23.85
N ILE A 315 -22.84 28.49 23.33
CA ILE A 315 -22.09 28.35 22.08
C ILE A 315 -20.78 27.59 22.37
N PRO A 316 -20.34 26.61 21.55
CA PRO A 316 -19.10 25.87 21.78
C PRO A 316 -17.84 26.77 21.76
N PRO A 317 -16.80 26.47 22.55
CA PRO A 317 -15.54 27.20 22.53
C PRO A 317 -14.90 27.14 21.12
N GLY A 318 -14.69 28.31 20.51
CA GLY A 318 -14.09 28.45 19.18
C GLY A 318 -15.01 28.99 18.08
N ALA A 319 -16.31 29.13 18.31
CA ALA A 319 -17.22 29.73 17.33
C ALA A 319 -17.20 31.28 17.37
N HIS A 320 -17.05 31.91 16.21
CA HIS A 320 -17.17 33.37 16.07
C HIS A 320 -18.63 33.82 15.95
N VAL A 321 -19.06 34.72 16.85
CA VAL A 321 -20.38 35.36 16.77
C VAL A 321 -20.34 36.48 15.72
N VAL A 322 -21.05 36.30 14.61
CA VAL A 322 -21.30 37.35 13.61
C VAL A 322 -22.63 38.03 13.95
N SER A 323 -22.62 39.34 14.18
CA SER A 323 -23.85 40.12 14.35
C SER A 323 -24.50 40.37 13.00
N VAL A 324 -25.74 39.89 12.84
CA VAL A 324 -26.52 39.91 11.61
C VAL A 324 -27.46 41.12 11.60
N THR A 325 -27.56 41.83 10.48
CA THR A 325 -28.48 42.96 10.33
C THR A 325 -29.94 42.50 10.20
N GLU A 326 -30.89 43.40 10.46
CA GLU A 326 -32.33 43.05 10.42
C GLU A 326 -32.79 42.59 9.02
N GLU A 327 -32.15 43.07 7.96
CA GLU A 327 -32.42 42.71 6.57
C GLU A 327 -31.88 41.31 6.22
N GLU A 328 -30.69 40.96 6.72
CA GLU A 328 -30.12 39.61 6.62
C GLU A 328 -30.91 38.60 7.46
N ARG A 329 -31.38 39.00 8.65
CA ARG A 329 -32.29 38.19 9.49
C ARG A 329 -33.59 37.87 8.74
N ALA A 330 -34.16 38.84 8.04
CA ALA A 330 -35.33 38.64 7.19
C ALA A 330 -35.03 37.77 5.94
N ALA A 331 -33.81 37.76 5.42
CA ALA A 331 -33.40 36.82 4.38
C ALA A 331 -33.28 35.38 4.91
N ILE A 332 -32.64 35.19 6.07
CA ILE A 332 -32.49 33.88 6.72
C ILE A 332 -33.86 33.25 7.08
N GLN A 333 -34.81 34.04 7.56
CA GLN A 333 -36.16 33.55 7.84
C GLN A 333 -36.92 33.10 6.57
N ARG A 334 -36.73 33.80 5.43
CA ARG A 334 -37.32 33.38 4.15
C ARG A 334 -36.72 32.06 3.64
N VAL A 335 -35.42 31.84 3.82
CA VAL A 335 -34.76 30.56 3.49
C VAL A 335 -35.29 29.44 4.39
N ARG A 336 -35.39 29.65 5.70
CA ARG A 336 -35.96 28.66 6.64
C ARG A 336 -37.39 28.25 6.28
N ALA A 337 -38.25 29.20 5.91
CA ALA A 337 -39.62 28.92 5.50
C ALA A 337 -39.71 28.08 4.20
N CYS A 338 -38.74 28.21 3.30
CA CYS A 338 -38.68 27.42 2.07
C CYS A 338 -38.32 25.95 2.35
N PHE A 339 -37.44 25.69 3.33
CA PHE A 339 -37.07 24.33 3.76
C PHE A 339 -38.19 23.60 4.50
N THR A 340 -38.99 24.28 5.34
CA THR A 340 -40.11 23.62 6.03
C THR A 340 -41.25 23.21 5.10
N PHE A 341 -41.43 23.89 3.96
CA PHE A 341 -42.49 23.54 3.00
C PHE A 341 -42.18 22.24 2.23
N ALA A 342 -40.90 21.98 1.92
CA ALA A 342 -40.47 20.74 1.26
C ALA A 342 -40.70 19.49 2.14
N SER A 343 -40.47 19.62 3.45
CA SER A 343 -40.61 18.50 4.40
C SER A 343 -42.06 18.03 4.58
N PHE A 344 -43.05 18.91 4.37
CA PHE A 344 -44.48 18.57 4.50
C PHE A 344 -45.05 17.78 3.31
N GLN A 345 -44.36 17.74 2.18
CA GLN A 345 -44.83 17.06 0.97
C GLN A 345 -44.41 15.57 0.91
N SER A 346 -43.32 15.21 1.60
CA SER A 346 -42.83 13.84 1.75
C SER A 346 -43.80 12.93 2.54
N HIS A 347 -44.39 13.44 3.62
CA HIS A 347 -45.19 12.65 4.56
C HIS A 347 -46.57 12.18 4.05
N ARG A 348 -47.00 12.54 2.83
CA ARG A 348 -48.32 12.14 2.28
C ARG A 348 -48.31 10.98 1.29
N LEU A 349 -47.15 10.43 0.92
CA LEU A 349 -47.06 9.39 -0.11
C LEU A 349 -47.02 7.94 0.42
N ASN A 350 -46.96 7.72 1.73
CA ASN A 350 -46.86 6.36 2.32
C ASN A 350 -48.19 5.86 2.94
N SER A 351 -49.32 6.05 2.25
CA SER A 351 -50.58 5.37 2.57
C SER A 351 -51.57 5.39 1.41
N SER A 352 -51.69 4.28 0.68
CA SER A 352 -52.97 3.75 0.18
C SER A 352 -52.80 2.34 -0.38
N LYS A 353 -53.64 1.42 0.10
CA LYS A 353 -53.84 0.10 -0.51
C LYS A 353 -54.73 0.22 -1.74
N HIS A 354 -54.65 -0.78 -2.61
CA HIS A 354 -55.57 -1.10 -3.72
C HIS A 354 -56.91 -0.35 -3.76
N LEU A 355 -57.19 0.29 -4.90
CA LEU A 355 -58.52 0.27 -5.54
C LEU A 355 -58.37 0.54 -7.04
N ASP A 356 -59.06 -0.27 -7.84
CA ASP A 356 -59.13 -0.24 -9.31
C ASP A 356 -60.19 0.77 -9.78
N PHE A 357 -59.95 1.52 -10.86
CA PHE A 357 -61.00 1.95 -11.79
C PHE A 357 -60.45 2.53 -13.11
N ARG A 358 -61.11 2.17 -14.22
CA ARG A 358 -60.84 2.66 -15.59
C ARG A 358 -61.55 4.00 -15.90
N ASP A 359 -61.00 4.66 -16.93
CA ASP A 359 -61.71 5.21 -18.12
C ASP A 359 -61.76 6.76 -18.34
N LYS A 360 -61.25 7.14 -19.53
CA LYS A 360 -61.65 8.23 -20.45
C LYS A 360 -61.40 9.75 -20.21
N GLN A 361 -60.69 10.29 -21.22
CA GLN A 361 -60.97 11.51 -22.03
C GLN A 361 -60.86 12.91 -21.37
N SER A 362 -59.92 13.78 -21.78
CA SER A 362 -59.77 14.53 -23.06
C SER A 362 -60.59 15.83 -23.16
N SER A 363 -59.90 16.99 -23.26
CA SER A 363 -59.96 17.93 -24.41
C SER A 363 -59.20 19.27 -24.10
N LYS A 364 -58.31 19.75 -24.99
CA LYS A 364 -58.43 20.96 -25.89
C LYS A 364 -58.49 22.33 -25.15
N LEU A 365 -57.92 23.47 -25.60
CA LEU A 365 -57.18 23.87 -26.83
C LEU A 365 -56.44 25.24 -26.68
N THR A 366 -55.47 25.53 -27.57
CA THR A 366 -55.04 26.86 -28.13
C THR A 366 -54.44 28.02 -27.30
N LEU A 367 -53.11 28.21 -27.47
CA LEU A 367 -52.34 29.40 -27.98
C LEU A 367 -53.10 30.70 -28.39
N PRO A 368 -52.50 31.93 -28.30
CA PRO A 368 -51.30 32.31 -29.08
C PRO A 368 -50.27 33.30 -28.48
N VAL A 369 -49.20 33.55 -29.25
CA VAL A 369 -47.96 34.29 -28.94
C VAL A 369 -47.94 35.72 -29.50
N THR A 370 -47.41 36.69 -28.75
CA THR A 370 -46.75 37.90 -29.32
C THR A 370 -45.49 38.30 -28.53
N LYS A 371 -44.57 39.03 -29.19
CA LYS A 371 -43.16 39.22 -28.81
C LYS A 371 -42.89 40.50 -27.99
N THR A 372 -41.98 40.43 -27.00
CA THR A 372 -40.75 41.27 -26.98
C THR A 372 -39.67 40.66 -26.07
N LYS A 373 -38.40 41.00 -26.31
CA LYS A 373 -37.22 40.29 -25.76
C LYS A 373 -36.62 40.96 -24.51
N SER A 374 -35.93 40.14 -23.72
CA SER A 374 -34.48 40.25 -23.41
C SER A 374 -34.11 40.36 -21.92
N TRP A 375 -32.99 39.72 -21.56
CA TRP A 375 -32.30 39.74 -20.26
C TRP A 375 -33.08 39.22 -19.04
N LEU A 376 -33.14 37.89 -18.85
CA LEU A 376 -33.11 37.20 -17.53
C LEU A 376 -33.24 35.65 -17.56
N LEU A 377 -33.36 35.00 -18.72
CA LEU A 377 -33.59 33.55 -18.84
C LEU A 377 -32.48 32.81 -19.62
N THR A 378 -31.41 32.44 -18.92
CA THR A 378 -30.43 31.43 -19.39
C THR A 378 -29.81 30.57 -18.26
N ILE A 379 -30.30 30.66 -17.01
CA ILE A 379 -29.70 29.96 -15.85
C ILE A 379 -30.64 28.91 -15.21
N PHE A 380 -31.95 28.93 -15.49
CA PHE A 380 -32.91 27.96 -14.95
C PHE A 380 -33.79 27.33 -16.02
N SER A 381 -33.29 26.29 -16.71
CA SER A 381 -34.14 25.34 -17.48
C SER A 381 -33.48 23.98 -17.77
N LYS A 382 -32.62 23.46 -16.88
CA LYS A 382 -31.96 22.15 -17.08
C LYS A 382 -31.84 21.24 -15.86
N ALA A 383 -32.67 21.48 -14.85
CA ALA A 383 -32.91 20.59 -13.73
C ALA A 383 -34.42 20.63 -13.42
N ASP A 384 -35.18 19.78 -14.14
CA ASP A 384 -36.50 19.24 -13.77
C ASP A 384 -37.15 18.59 -15.00
N SER A 385 -36.79 17.33 -15.27
CA SER A 385 -37.59 16.33 -16.02
C SER A 385 -36.76 15.05 -16.23
N MET A 386 -36.89 14.08 -15.32
CA MET A 386 -36.76 12.65 -15.63
C MET A 386 -37.39 11.80 -14.52
N THR A 387 -38.71 11.89 -14.40
CA THR A 387 -39.50 10.86 -13.70
C THR A 387 -39.56 9.63 -14.60
N ILE A 388 -39.20 8.48 -14.06
CA ILE A 388 -39.25 7.19 -14.77
C ILE A 388 -40.71 6.85 -15.12
N LEU A 389 -40.96 6.54 -16.39
CA LEU A 389 -42.16 5.83 -16.84
C LEU A 389 -41.72 4.55 -17.54
N ALA A 390 -42.23 3.41 -17.06
CA ALA A 390 -42.03 2.11 -17.70
C ALA A 390 -43.05 1.91 -18.83
N GLY A 391 -42.63 1.28 -19.94
CA GLY A 391 -43.52 0.90 -21.04
C GLY A 391 -42.79 0.42 -22.31
N ASP A 392 -42.91 -0.89 -22.57
CA ASP A 392 -42.72 -1.66 -23.82
C ASP A 392 -41.40 -1.64 -24.64
N ASP A 393 -40.79 -2.83 -24.62
CA ASP A 393 -40.28 -3.65 -25.73
C ASP A 393 -39.16 -3.19 -26.71
N SER A 394 -38.14 -4.06 -26.72
CA SER A 394 -37.13 -4.35 -27.75
C SER A 394 -35.78 -3.60 -27.68
N PRO A 395 -34.66 -4.27 -28.01
CA PRO A 395 -33.42 -4.06 -27.24
C PRO A 395 -32.35 -3.21 -27.92
N GLY A 396 -31.77 -2.28 -27.16
CA GLY A 396 -30.48 -1.65 -27.41
C GLY A 396 -29.84 -1.26 -26.07
N PRO A 397 -28.52 -1.46 -25.86
CA PRO A 397 -27.92 -1.30 -24.54
C PRO A 397 -27.68 0.18 -24.20
N ALA A 398 -28.71 0.83 -23.65
CA ALA A 398 -28.49 1.96 -22.76
C ALA A 398 -27.88 1.42 -21.46
N LEU A 399 -26.55 1.41 -21.38
CA LEU A 399 -25.82 0.93 -20.19
C LEU A 399 -26.18 1.79 -18.98
N SER A 400 -26.98 1.24 -18.07
CA SER A 400 -27.07 1.75 -16.71
C SER A 400 -25.69 1.59 -16.05
N VAL A 401 -25.11 2.69 -15.55
CA VAL A 401 -23.86 2.65 -14.79
C VAL A 401 -24.05 1.69 -13.61
N VAL A 402 -23.20 0.66 -13.51
CA VAL A 402 -23.35 -0.41 -12.52
C VAL A 402 -23.05 0.13 -11.13
N SER A 403 -23.89 -0.22 -10.15
CA SER A 403 -23.78 0.31 -8.79
C SER A 403 -22.58 -0.26 -8.02
N TYR A 404 -22.00 0.57 -7.15
CA TYR A 404 -21.10 0.13 -6.08
C TYR A 404 -21.87 -0.46 -4.88
N ALA A 405 -23.15 -0.11 -4.73
CA ALA A 405 -23.99 -0.64 -3.68
C ALA A 405 -24.29 -2.14 -3.91
N PRO A 406 -24.23 -2.98 -2.86
CA PRO A 406 -24.59 -4.39 -2.97
C PRO A 406 -26.11 -4.56 -3.17
N SER A 407 -26.51 -5.71 -3.72
CA SER A 407 -27.92 -6.12 -3.73
C SER A 407 -28.28 -6.74 -2.38
N THR A 408 -29.21 -6.11 -1.66
CA THR A 408 -29.76 -6.64 -0.41
C THR A 408 -31.05 -7.41 -0.64
N ASN A 409 -31.52 -8.14 0.39
CA ASN A 409 -32.77 -8.89 0.35
C ASN A 409 -32.85 -9.94 -0.78
N VAL A 410 -31.69 -10.46 -1.21
CA VAL A 410 -31.58 -11.55 -2.18
C VAL A 410 -31.91 -12.87 -1.48
N GLU A 411 -32.62 -13.78 -2.16
CA GLU A 411 -32.88 -15.11 -1.60
C GLU A 411 -31.57 -15.88 -1.39
N CYS A 412 -31.30 -16.30 -0.15
CA CYS A 412 -30.17 -17.15 0.15
C CYS A 412 -30.30 -18.50 -0.57
N PRO A 413 -29.18 -19.17 -0.94
CA PRO A 413 -29.24 -20.58 -1.30
C PRO A 413 -29.79 -21.39 -0.11
N ASP A 414 -30.41 -22.54 -0.38
CA ASP A 414 -30.92 -23.43 0.65
C ASP A 414 -29.81 -23.88 1.60
N LEU A 415 -29.75 -23.23 2.77
CA LEU A 415 -28.72 -23.43 3.79
C LEU A 415 -28.78 -24.81 4.44
N SER A 416 -29.85 -25.59 4.23
CA SER A 416 -29.93 -26.97 4.68
C SER A 416 -29.15 -27.94 3.79
N THR A 417 -28.96 -27.59 2.50
CA THR A 417 -28.19 -28.39 1.54
C THR A 417 -26.89 -27.73 1.07
N THR A 418 -26.74 -26.42 1.24
CA THR A 418 -25.57 -25.63 0.80
C THR A 418 -25.17 -24.63 1.90
N SER A 419 -24.23 -25.04 2.77
CA SER A 419 -23.67 -24.15 3.79
C SER A 419 -22.91 -22.98 3.15
N LEU A 420 -23.09 -21.77 3.67
CA LEU A 420 -22.25 -20.60 3.32
C LEU A 420 -20.90 -20.61 4.06
N ILE A 421 -20.75 -21.44 5.10
CA ILE A 421 -19.56 -21.58 5.93
C ILE A 421 -18.89 -22.93 5.70
N ARG A 422 -17.56 -22.91 5.60
CA ARG A 422 -16.67 -24.07 5.56
C ARG A 422 -15.73 -24.04 6.76
N THR A 423 -15.75 -25.05 7.61
CA THR A 423 -14.74 -25.22 8.68
C THR A 423 -13.50 -25.92 8.13
N ILE A 424 -12.32 -25.50 8.56
CA ILE A 424 -11.01 -25.97 8.08
C ILE A 424 -10.33 -26.78 9.20
N PRO A 425 -10.25 -28.13 9.13
CA PRO A 425 -9.71 -28.91 10.25
C PRO A 425 -8.20 -28.74 10.40
N LEU A 426 -7.72 -28.29 11.57
CA LEU A 426 -6.29 -28.02 11.82
C LEU A 426 -5.32 -29.16 11.52
N ARG A 427 -5.70 -30.42 11.77
CA ARG A 427 -4.84 -31.60 11.54
C ARG A 427 -4.98 -32.21 10.15
N ASN A 428 -5.98 -31.81 9.39
CA ASN A 428 -6.25 -32.32 8.04
C ASN A 428 -6.84 -31.17 7.22
N GLN A 429 -6.04 -30.10 7.08
CA GLN A 429 -6.47 -28.91 6.39
C GLN A 429 -6.74 -29.23 4.93
N SER A 430 -7.88 -28.75 4.43
CA SER A 430 -8.24 -28.84 3.03
C SER A 430 -8.38 -27.43 2.43
N LEU A 431 -7.98 -27.31 1.17
CA LEU A 431 -8.33 -26.15 0.36
C LEU A 431 -9.82 -26.18 0.02
N HIS A 432 -10.37 -25.04 -0.37
CA HIS A 432 -11.69 -25.05 -1.01
C HIS A 432 -11.62 -25.92 -2.28
N PRO A 433 -12.59 -26.81 -2.56
CA PRO A 433 -12.52 -27.74 -3.70
C PRO A 433 -12.28 -27.06 -5.05
N SER A 434 -12.74 -25.81 -5.22
CA SER A 434 -12.51 -25.04 -6.44
C SER A 434 -11.09 -24.46 -6.57
N GLU A 435 -10.45 -24.09 -5.46
CA GLU A 435 -9.03 -23.69 -5.46
C GLU A 435 -8.18 -24.90 -5.86
N GLN A 436 -8.42 -26.04 -5.20
CA GLN A 436 -7.76 -27.31 -5.52
C GLN A 436 -7.95 -27.69 -7.00
N ALA A 437 -9.17 -27.59 -7.53
CA ALA A 437 -9.47 -27.91 -8.93
C ALA A 437 -8.80 -26.94 -9.92
N TYR A 438 -8.77 -25.64 -9.64
CA TYR A 438 -8.11 -24.65 -10.50
C TYR A 438 -6.59 -24.85 -10.52
N VAL A 439 -5.97 -24.97 -9.34
CA VAL A 439 -4.52 -25.11 -9.21
C VAL A 439 -4.05 -26.43 -9.81
N ALA A 440 -4.73 -27.55 -9.53
CA ALA A 440 -4.41 -28.84 -10.15
C ALA A 440 -4.62 -28.81 -11.67
N GLY A 441 -5.68 -28.14 -12.16
CA GLY A 441 -5.93 -27.96 -13.60
C GLY A 441 -4.83 -27.15 -14.29
N ARG A 442 -4.40 -26.04 -13.69
CA ARG A 442 -3.28 -25.20 -14.14
C ARG A 442 -1.96 -25.98 -14.14
N GLN A 443 -1.65 -26.69 -13.04
CA GLN A 443 -0.46 -27.53 -12.90
C GLN A 443 -0.42 -28.65 -13.96
N ALA A 444 -1.55 -29.27 -14.29
CA ALA A 444 -1.64 -30.30 -15.33
C ALA A 444 -1.60 -29.75 -16.77
N THR A 445 -1.79 -28.45 -16.99
CA THR A 445 -1.93 -27.86 -18.33
C THR A 445 -0.99 -26.69 -18.58
N THR A 446 -1.39 -25.45 -18.27
CA THR A 446 -0.68 -24.22 -18.63
C THR A 446 0.66 -24.08 -17.92
N ALA A 447 0.75 -24.41 -16.63
CA ALA A 447 2.01 -24.36 -15.89
C ALA A 447 2.98 -25.48 -16.34
N LEU A 448 2.49 -26.69 -16.64
CA LEU A 448 3.32 -27.76 -17.21
C LEU A 448 3.87 -27.38 -18.60
N ALA A 449 3.08 -26.71 -19.44
CA ALA A 449 3.54 -26.18 -20.71
C ALA A 449 4.59 -25.07 -20.50
N ALA A 450 4.38 -24.18 -19.54
CA ALA A 450 5.33 -23.13 -19.18
C ALA A 450 6.66 -23.69 -18.65
N TRP A 451 6.64 -24.72 -17.80
CA TRP A 451 7.84 -25.40 -17.31
C TRP A 451 8.68 -25.97 -18.46
N LYS A 452 8.02 -26.55 -19.48
CA LYS A 452 8.69 -27.09 -20.69
C LYS A 452 9.24 -26.01 -21.61
N ASP A 453 8.52 -24.89 -21.78
CA ASP A 453 9.00 -23.72 -22.54
C ASP A 453 10.17 -23.01 -21.85
N TRP A 454 10.14 -22.93 -20.52
CA TRP A 454 11.14 -22.19 -19.74
C TRP A 454 12.43 -22.98 -19.52
N LEU A 455 12.35 -24.28 -19.22
CA LEU A 455 13.54 -25.12 -18.95
C LEU A 455 14.04 -25.90 -20.17
N GLY A 456 13.24 -26.01 -21.23
CA GLY A 456 13.56 -26.81 -22.41
C GLY A 456 13.76 -28.29 -22.08
N ASP A 457 14.84 -28.88 -22.59
CA ASP A 457 15.28 -30.25 -22.26
C ASP A 457 16.07 -30.35 -20.94
N GLY A 458 16.32 -29.22 -20.27
CA GLY A 458 17.12 -29.12 -19.06
C GLY A 458 18.64 -29.14 -19.25
N SER A 459 19.13 -29.26 -20.48
CA SER A 459 20.58 -29.35 -20.76
C SER A 459 21.35 -28.12 -20.26
N ALA A 460 20.75 -26.93 -20.39
CA ALA A 460 21.27 -25.66 -19.87
C ALA A 460 21.41 -25.64 -18.34
N LEU A 461 20.65 -26.48 -17.62
CA LEU A 461 20.75 -26.65 -16.17
C LEU A 461 21.62 -27.85 -15.77
N GLY A 462 22.14 -28.63 -16.73
CA GLY A 462 22.85 -29.87 -16.46
C GLY A 462 21.95 -31.04 -16.06
N TYR A 463 20.68 -31.02 -16.47
CA TYR A 463 19.71 -32.11 -16.28
C TYR A 463 19.27 -32.70 -17.64
N ASN A 464 18.63 -33.88 -17.60
CA ASN A 464 17.87 -34.41 -18.72
C ASN A 464 16.39 -34.47 -18.34
N LEU A 465 15.65 -33.39 -18.65
CA LEU A 465 14.23 -33.27 -18.33
C LEU A 465 13.33 -33.98 -19.34
N THR A 466 13.85 -34.46 -20.48
CA THR A 466 13.07 -35.29 -21.42
C THR A 466 12.69 -36.65 -20.81
N ALA A 467 13.51 -37.16 -19.88
CA ALA A 467 13.26 -38.38 -19.12
C ALA A 467 12.61 -38.11 -17.74
N TYR A 468 12.34 -36.85 -17.39
CA TYR A 468 11.77 -36.49 -16.10
C TYR A 468 10.26 -36.72 -16.06
N SER A 469 9.82 -37.61 -15.18
CA SER A 469 8.41 -37.97 -14.94
C SER A 469 7.88 -37.57 -13.56
N GLY A 470 8.67 -36.81 -12.78
CA GLY A 470 8.27 -36.33 -11.46
C GLY A 470 7.33 -35.12 -11.51
N PRO A 471 6.75 -34.72 -10.36
CA PRO A 471 5.95 -33.51 -10.25
C PRO A 471 6.83 -32.25 -10.21
N PHE A 472 6.51 -31.28 -11.07
CA PHE A 472 7.14 -29.95 -10.98
C PHE A 472 6.73 -29.21 -9.69
N PRO A 473 7.57 -28.30 -9.17
CA PRO A 473 7.31 -27.59 -7.93
C PRO A 473 6.11 -26.64 -8.00
N SER A 474 5.36 -26.54 -6.92
CA SER A 474 4.31 -25.53 -6.73
C SER A 474 4.96 -24.22 -6.30
N ILE A 475 4.86 -23.19 -7.14
CA ILE A 475 5.48 -21.88 -6.89
C ILE A 475 4.44 -20.85 -6.45
N GLY A 476 4.70 -20.12 -5.38
CA GLY A 476 3.94 -18.94 -4.96
C GLY A 476 4.74 -17.65 -5.15
N ILE A 477 4.10 -16.57 -5.58
CA ILE A 477 4.71 -15.22 -5.62
C ILE A 477 4.07 -14.37 -4.53
N ALA A 478 4.86 -13.72 -3.67
CA ALA A 478 4.37 -12.77 -2.68
C ALA A 478 4.71 -11.33 -3.10
N ILE A 479 3.69 -10.45 -3.08
CA ILE A 479 3.78 -9.03 -3.46
C ILE A 479 3.43 -8.16 -2.23
N PRO A 480 4.25 -7.16 -1.86
CA PRO A 480 4.21 -6.58 -0.53
C PRO A 480 3.32 -5.34 -0.46
N GLY A 481 3.09 -4.87 0.76
CA GLY A 481 2.55 -3.54 1.02
C GLY A 481 3.59 -2.43 0.88
N GLY A 482 3.10 -1.18 0.94
CA GLY A 482 3.91 0.01 0.67
C GLY A 482 3.37 0.94 -0.42
N GLY A 483 2.03 1.01 -0.57
CA GLY A 483 1.36 1.95 -1.46
C GLY A 483 1.83 1.91 -2.92
N LEU A 484 1.96 3.09 -3.54
CA LEU A 484 2.32 3.21 -4.96
C LEU A 484 3.77 2.76 -5.26
N ARG A 485 4.67 2.80 -4.29
CA ARG A 485 6.04 2.24 -4.43
C ARG A 485 5.95 0.73 -4.63
N ALA A 486 5.28 0.04 -3.70
CA ALA A 486 5.12 -1.40 -3.77
C ALA A 486 4.32 -1.85 -5.00
N ALA A 487 3.33 -1.06 -5.42
CA ALA A 487 2.57 -1.35 -6.64
C ALA A 487 3.45 -1.29 -7.91
N GLN A 488 4.24 -0.22 -8.08
CA GLN A 488 5.18 -0.10 -9.20
C GLN A 488 6.30 -1.15 -9.13
N TYR A 489 6.79 -1.46 -7.92
CA TYR A 489 7.82 -2.49 -7.71
C TYR A 489 7.32 -3.89 -8.07
N GLY A 490 6.12 -4.25 -7.63
CA GLY A 490 5.47 -5.51 -7.99
C GLY A 490 5.28 -5.63 -9.50
N ALA A 491 4.70 -4.61 -10.14
CA ALA A 491 4.47 -4.62 -11.59
C ALA A 491 5.77 -4.70 -12.42
N GLY A 492 6.79 -3.92 -12.08
CA GLY A 492 8.09 -3.95 -12.77
C GLY A 492 8.83 -5.27 -12.60
N SER A 493 8.77 -5.86 -11.41
CA SER A 493 9.36 -7.17 -11.13
C SER A 493 8.61 -8.30 -11.82
N LEU A 494 7.28 -8.27 -11.84
CA LEU A 494 6.48 -9.24 -12.59
C LEU A 494 6.81 -9.23 -14.09
N LEU A 495 7.04 -8.06 -14.70
CA LEU A 495 7.48 -7.98 -16.10
C LEU A 495 8.84 -8.65 -16.34
N ALA A 496 9.78 -8.50 -15.40
CA ALA A 496 11.09 -9.15 -15.47
C ALA A 496 11.02 -10.69 -15.28
N LEU A 497 9.88 -11.21 -14.80
CA LEU A 497 9.59 -12.64 -14.63
C LEU A 497 8.63 -13.20 -15.71
N ASP A 498 8.16 -12.37 -16.64
CA ASP A 498 7.15 -12.69 -17.64
C ASP A 498 7.76 -13.18 -18.96
N SER A 499 7.46 -14.41 -19.39
CA SER A 499 7.94 -14.96 -20.67
C SER A 499 7.35 -14.29 -21.91
N ARG A 500 6.29 -13.48 -21.77
CA ARG A 500 5.74 -12.64 -22.85
C ARG A 500 6.69 -11.49 -23.19
N ASN A 501 7.47 -11.00 -22.22
CA ASN A 501 8.50 -10.01 -22.45
C ASN A 501 9.76 -10.68 -23.06
N ALA A 502 10.11 -10.28 -24.28
CA ALA A 502 11.21 -10.90 -25.02
C ALA A 502 12.59 -10.72 -24.35
N THR A 503 12.80 -9.63 -23.62
CA THR A 503 14.06 -9.37 -22.89
C THR A 503 14.15 -10.27 -21.66
N ALA A 504 13.07 -10.38 -20.87
CA ALA A 504 13.01 -11.28 -19.72
C ALA A 504 13.16 -12.75 -20.16
N LYS A 505 12.47 -13.18 -21.22
CA LYS A 505 12.62 -14.54 -21.76
C LYS A 505 14.04 -14.83 -22.25
N ALA A 506 14.70 -13.86 -22.91
CA ALA A 506 16.09 -14.00 -23.35
C ALA A 506 17.10 -14.02 -22.17
N ALA A 507 16.80 -13.33 -21.07
CA ALA A 507 17.60 -13.35 -19.84
C ALA A 507 17.45 -14.65 -19.02
N GLY A 508 16.47 -15.50 -19.35
CA GLY A 508 16.16 -16.73 -18.62
C GLY A 508 15.30 -16.53 -17.36
N THR A 509 14.99 -15.29 -16.97
CA THR A 509 14.07 -15.00 -15.85
C THR A 509 12.60 -15.05 -16.27
N GLY A 510 12.31 -14.68 -17.52
CA GLY A 510 10.98 -14.69 -18.12
C GLY A 510 10.44 -16.10 -18.30
N GLY A 511 9.44 -16.44 -17.50
CA GLY A 511 8.86 -17.78 -17.39
C GLY A 511 8.46 -18.13 -15.96
N LEU A 512 9.13 -17.53 -14.96
CA LEU A 512 8.81 -17.73 -13.54
C LEU A 512 7.37 -17.34 -13.20
N LEU A 513 6.84 -16.27 -13.83
CA LEU A 513 5.43 -15.88 -13.68
C LEU A 513 4.46 -16.92 -14.27
N GLN A 514 4.82 -17.53 -15.40
CA GLN A 514 3.97 -18.51 -16.08
C GLN A 514 3.93 -19.86 -15.36
N VAL A 515 4.99 -20.24 -14.64
CA VAL A 515 5.00 -21.48 -13.82
C VAL A 515 4.40 -21.31 -12.42
N ALA A 516 4.18 -20.07 -11.96
CA ALA A 516 3.60 -19.80 -10.65
C ALA A 516 2.19 -20.42 -10.49
N SER A 517 1.98 -21.16 -9.40
CA SER A 517 0.70 -21.73 -8.98
C SER A 517 -0.16 -20.72 -8.24
N TYR A 518 0.46 -19.89 -7.38
CA TYR A 518 -0.21 -18.92 -6.51
C TYR A 518 0.43 -17.52 -6.62
N MET A 519 -0.33 -16.48 -6.28
CA MET A 519 0.15 -15.11 -6.13
C MET A 519 -0.57 -14.43 -4.95
N SER A 520 0.14 -14.10 -3.86
CA SER A 520 -0.42 -13.35 -2.74
C SER A 520 -0.03 -11.88 -2.82
N GLY A 521 -0.96 -10.98 -2.48
CA GLY A 521 -0.75 -9.53 -2.47
C GLY A 521 -1.45 -8.87 -1.28
N LEU A 522 -0.81 -7.89 -0.66
CA LEU A 522 -1.43 -7.04 0.37
C LEU A 522 -1.18 -5.56 0.09
N SER A 523 -2.05 -4.67 0.55
CA SER A 523 -1.93 -3.21 0.39
C SER A 523 -1.58 -2.81 -1.05
N GLY A 524 -0.45 -2.14 -1.29
CA GLY A 524 0.05 -1.83 -2.65
C GLY A 524 0.15 -3.03 -3.60
N GLY A 525 0.54 -4.21 -3.11
CA GLY A 525 0.55 -5.47 -3.86
C GLY A 525 -0.84 -6.00 -4.22
N SER A 526 -1.86 -5.68 -3.41
CA SER A 526 -3.26 -5.98 -3.74
C SER A 526 -3.73 -5.18 -4.97
N TRP A 527 -3.24 -3.95 -5.13
CA TRP A 527 -3.57 -3.08 -6.26
C TRP A 527 -3.01 -3.62 -7.57
N VAL A 528 -1.79 -4.15 -7.57
CA VAL A 528 -1.20 -4.85 -8.73
C VAL A 528 -1.99 -6.09 -9.08
N THR A 529 -2.30 -6.90 -8.06
CA THR A 529 -2.99 -8.19 -8.23
C THR A 529 -4.40 -7.98 -8.81
N GLY A 530 -5.17 -7.06 -8.21
CA GLY A 530 -6.50 -6.71 -8.69
C GLY A 530 -6.48 -6.06 -10.07
N SER A 531 -5.61 -5.08 -10.30
CA SER A 531 -5.54 -4.41 -11.61
C SER A 531 -5.13 -5.36 -12.74
N LEU A 532 -4.17 -6.27 -12.53
CA LEU A 532 -3.85 -7.31 -13.51
C LEU A 532 -5.06 -8.18 -13.85
N LEU A 533 -5.82 -8.63 -12.83
CA LEU A 533 -7.00 -9.46 -13.03
C LEU A 533 -8.09 -8.73 -13.81
N PHE A 534 -8.55 -7.58 -13.30
CA PHE A 534 -9.67 -6.85 -13.87
C PHE A 534 -9.37 -6.14 -15.21
N ASN A 535 -8.10 -6.01 -15.59
CA ASN A 535 -7.70 -5.64 -16.96
C ASN A 535 -7.48 -6.86 -17.89
N ASN A 536 -7.91 -8.06 -17.50
CA ASN A 536 -7.82 -9.31 -18.27
C ASN A 536 -6.37 -9.77 -18.54
N TRP A 537 -5.51 -9.63 -17.54
CA TRP A 537 -4.12 -10.13 -17.47
C TRP A 537 -3.20 -9.65 -18.62
N PRO A 538 -3.05 -8.33 -18.83
CA PRO A 538 -2.09 -7.78 -19.79
C PRO A 538 -0.64 -8.04 -19.34
N MET A 539 0.34 -7.59 -20.13
CA MET A 539 1.71 -7.44 -19.61
C MET A 539 1.75 -6.22 -18.66
N SER A 540 2.68 -6.23 -17.71
CA SER A 540 2.70 -5.20 -16.65
C SER A 540 3.09 -3.81 -17.16
N ASP A 541 3.82 -3.70 -18.27
CA ASP A 541 4.08 -2.44 -18.97
C ASP A 541 2.81 -1.87 -19.63
N ASP A 542 2.07 -2.70 -20.38
CA ASP A 542 0.75 -2.34 -20.94
C ASP A 542 -0.26 -1.94 -19.85
N LEU A 543 -0.19 -2.58 -18.67
CA LEU A 543 -1.03 -2.25 -17.51
C LEU A 543 -0.72 -0.87 -16.94
N VAL A 544 0.56 -0.56 -16.74
CA VAL A 544 1.00 0.67 -16.06
C VAL A 544 0.94 1.87 -17.00
N PHE A 545 1.40 1.74 -18.24
CA PHE A 545 1.52 2.86 -19.18
C PHE A 545 0.38 2.93 -20.20
N GLY A 546 -0.45 1.89 -20.30
CA GLY A 546 -1.47 1.74 -21.33
C GLY A 546 -0.87 1.27 -22.66
N ASN A 547 -1.70 0.62 -23.48
CA ASN A 547 -1.30 0.13 -24.80
C ASN A 547 -1.73 1.09 -25.95
N GLY A 548 -2.35 2.22 -25.61
CA GLY A 548 -2.86 3.20 -26.57
C GLY A 548 -4.04 2.73 -27.40
N GLN A 549 -4.72 1.63 -27.02
CA GLN A 549 -5.90 1.07 -27.67
C GLN A 549 -7.05 0.94 -26.66
N ASP A 550 -7.12 -0.17 -25.94
CA ASP A 550 -8.18 -0.54 -24.99
C ASP A 550 -7.74 -0.41 -23.51
N LEU A 551 -6.44 -0.28 -23.25
CA LEU A 551 -5.90 -0.04 -21.90
C LEU A 551 -5.39 1.40 -21.76
N GLY A 552 -5.99 2.14 -20.82
CA GLY A 552 -5.66 3.54 -20.53
C GLY A 552 -4.42 3.75 -19.66
N GLY A 553 -3.87 2.68 -19.07
CA GLY A 553 -2.77 2.74 -18.10
C GLY A 553 -3.22 3.13 -16.68
N TRP A 554 -2.31 3.05 -15.73
CA TRP A 554 -2.49 3.63 -14.39
C TRP A 554 -2.33 5.15 -14.46
N LEU A 555 -3.05 5.86 -13.58
CA LEU A 555 -3.13 7.33 -13.59
C LEU A 555 -2.37 7.97 -12.43
N LEU A 556 -1.19 7.45 -12.07
CA LEU A 556 -0.46 7.81 -10.84
C LEU A 556 0.13 9.24 -10.84
N ASP A 557 0.09 9.95 -11.96
CA ASP A 557 0.43 11.38 -12.07
C ASP A 557 -0.72 12.30 -11.66
N LEU A 558 -1.94 11.76 -11.51
CA LEU A 558 -3.05 12.45 -10.86
C LEU A 558 -2.99 12.15 -9.36
N PRO A 559 -2.97 13.17 -8.48
CA PRO A 559 -3.05 12.95 -7.04
C PRO A 559 -4.33 12.21 -6.64
N PHE A 560 -4.21 11.15 -5.85
CA PHE A 560 -5.33 10.31 -5.43
C PHE A 560 -6.52 11.08 -4.84
N VAL A 561 -6.22 12.06 -3.99
CA VAL A 561 -7.22 12.79 -3.20
C VAL A 561 -7.62 14.10 -3.87
N THR A 562 -6.66 14.84 -4.44
CA THR A 562 -6.90 16.17 -5.01
C THR A 562 -6.46 16.25 -6.48
N PRO A 563 -7.11 15.48 -7.38
CA PRO A 563 -6.67 15.29 -8.77
C PRO A 563 -6.71 16.54 -9.66
N ASP A 564 -7.42 17.60 -9.26
CA ASP A 564 -7.38 18.94 -9.89
C ASP A 564 -6.63 19.98 -9.02
N GLY A 565 -5.71 19.51 -8.17
CA GLY A 565 -4.90 20.32 -7.25
C GLY A 565 -5.61 20.70 -5.94
N ASP A 566 -4.89 21.38 -5.05
CA ASP A 566 -5.26 21.66 -3.65
C ASP A 566 -6.61 22.38 -3.43
N ASN A 567 -7.20 22.98 -4.48
CA ASN A 567 -8.51 23.61 -4.37
C ASN A 567 -9.63 22.55 -4.32
N LEU A 568 -9.98 22.13 -3.10
CA LEU A 568 -11.07 21.18 -2.84
C LEU A 568 -12.41 21.59 -3.46
N LEU A 569 -12.64 22.90 -3.69
CA LEU A 569 -13.87 23.45 -4.24
C LEU A 569 -13.80 23.71 -5.75
N SER A 570 -12.79 23.20 -6.47
CA SER A 570 -12.80 23.25 -7.94
C SER A 570 -13.95 22.40 -8.49
N ASP A 571 -14.55 22.81 -9.61
CA ASP A 571 -15.65 22.08 -10.26
C ASP A 571 -15.29 20.61 -10.52
N ARG A 572 -14.01 20.34 -10.84
CA ARG A 572 -13.51 19.00 -11.16
C ARG A 572 -13.28 18.15 -9.92
N ASN A 573 -12.66 18.71 -8.88
CA ASN A 573 -12.56 18.02 -7.58
C ASN A 573 -13.96 17.75 -7.00
N GLN A 574 -14.90 18.70 -7.09
CA GLN A 574 -16.28 18.49 -6.66
C GLN A 574 -17.03 17.42 -7.48
N ALA A 575 -16.78 17.32 -8.80
CA ALA A 575 -17.33 16.24 -9.61
C ALA A 575 -16.79 14.85 -9.19
N PHE A 576 -15.47 14.74 -8.99
CA PHE A 576 -14.80 13.54 -8.51
C PHE A 576 -15.30 13.12 -7.11
N PHE A 577 -15.34 14.08 -6.17
CA PHE A 577 -15.85 13.89 -4.82
C PHE A 577 -17.34 13.51 -4.80
N GLY A 578 -18.17 14.16 -5.62
CA GLY A 578 -19.58 13.81 -5.76
C GLY A 578 -19.78 12.40 -6.30
N SER A 579 -18.96 11.97 -7.27
CA SER A 579 -18.99 10.60 -7.80
C SER A 579 -18.64 9.56 -6.73
N ILE A 580 -17.55 9.78 -6.00
CA ILE A 580 -17.13 8.90 -4.90
C ILE A 580 -18.20 8.85 -3.81
N LEU A 581 -18.61 9.99 -3.27
CA LEU A 581 -19.62 10.06 -2.21
C LEU A 581 -20.93 9.41 -2.65
N SER A 582 -21.40 9.63 -3.89
CA SER A 582 -22.62 8.97 -4.39
C SER A 582 -22.52 7.44 -4.39
N SER A 583 -21.33 6.87 -4.66
CA SER A 583 -21.07 5.43 -4.55
C SER A 583 -21.19 4.95 -3.09
N VAL A 584 -20.53 5.65 -2.16
CA VAL A 584 -20.49 5.28 -0.73
C VAL A 584 -21.87 5.43 -0.07
N ILE A 585 -22.56 6.53 -0.35
CA ILE A 585 -23.91 6.81 0.15
C ILE A 585 -24.92 5.80 -0.41
N ALA A 586 -24.79 5.38 -1.68
CA ALA A 586 -25.62 4.30 -2.23
C ALA A 586 -25.43 2.97 -1.47
N LYS A 587 -24.19 2.59 -1.13
CA LYS A 587 -23.91 1.42 -0.29
C LYS A 587 -24.52 1.56 1.12
N ALA A 588 -24.44 2.75 1.71
CA ALA A 588 -25.01 3.01 3.04
C ALA A 588 -26.55 3.02 3.06
N ASN A 589 -27.20 3.46 1.98
CA ASN A 589 -28.66 3.44 1.84
C ASN A 589 -29.23 2.01 1.78
N GLU A 590 -28.42 1.03 1.40
CA GLU A 590 -28.74 -0.40 1.49
C GLU A 590 -28.58 -0.97 2.93
N GLY A 591 -28.29 -0.12 3.93
CA GLY A 591 -28.15 -0.52 5.33
C GLY A 591 -26.80 -1.17 5.68
N ILE A 592 -25.77 -0.95 4.86
CA ILE A 592 -24.41 -1.43 5.08
C ILE A 592 -23.56 -0.30 5.68
N ASP A 593 -22.91 -0.54 6.83
CA ASP A 593 -22.01 0.44 7.44
C ASP A 593 -20.84 0.79 6.50
N THR A 594 -20.49 2.08 6.40
CA THR A 594 -19.40 2.59 5.55
C THR A 594 -18.41 3.43 6.34
N SER A 595 -17.19 3.60 5.82
CA SER A 595 -16.11 4.36 6.48
C SER A 595 -15.26 5.15 5.46
N ILE A 596 -14.17 5.79 5.92
CA ILE A 596 -13.17 6.38 5.02
C ILE A 596 -12.57 5.35 4.04
N THR A 597 -12.58 4.07 4.42
CA THR A 597 -12.08 2.97 3.58
C THR A 597 -12.91 2.80 2.32
N ASP A 598 -14.21 3.07 2.33
CA ASP A 598 -15.04 3.06 1.12
C ASP A 598 -14.66 4.20 0.15
N VAL A 599 -14.38 5.40 0.69
CA VAL A 599 -13.88 6.54 -0.09
C VAL A 599 -12.53 6.20 -0.73
N TRP A 600 -11.60 5.66 0.06
CA TRP A 600 -10.28 5.19 -0.39
C TRP A 600 -10.37 4.09 -1.45
N SER A 601 -11.27 3.13 -1.26
CA SER A 601 -11.55 2.04 -2.20
C SER A 601 -12.00 2.54 -3.57
N ARG A 602 -12.81 3.61 -3.60
CA ARG A 602 -13.19 4.26 -4.86
C ARG A 602 -12.01 5.02 -5.47
N MET A 603 -11.19 5.74 -4.69
CA MET A 603 -9.97 6.37 -5.21
C MET A 603 -9.01 5.36 -5.85
N ILE A 604 -8.75 4.22 -5.20
CA ILE A 604 -7.98 3.10 -5.77
C ILE A 604 -8.60 2.62 -7.08
N SER A 605 -9.93 2.43 -7.11
CA SER A 605 -10.64 2.00 -8.32
C SER A 605 -10.41 2.93 -9.52
N TYR A 606 -10.41 4.25 -9.30
CA TYR A 606 -10.17 5.24 -10.36
C TYR A 606 -8.77 5.16 -10.99
N HIS A 607 -7.75 4.68 -10.25
CA HIS A 607 -6.36 4.70 -10.72
C HIS A 607 -5.86 3.32 -11.19
N PHE A 608 -6.49 2.23 -10.72
CA PHE A 608 -6.03 0.85 -10.95
C PHE A 608 -7.01 -0.05 -11.73
N LEU A 609 -8.32 0.22 -11.71
CA LEU A 609 -9.31 -0.58 -12.43
C LEU A 609 -9.63 0.01 -13.80
N ASN A 610 -10.17 -0.84 -14.69
CA ASN A 610 -10.59 -0.41 -16.02
C ASN A 610 -11.80 0.56 -15.96
N GLN A 611 -12.25 1.05 -17.12
CA GLN A 611 -13.26 2.10 -17.33
C GLN A 611 -12.82 3.53 -17.00
N THR A 612 -11.74 3.74 -16.23
CA THR A 612 -11.18 5.08 -16.01
C THR A 612 -10.08 5.42 -17.04
N SER A 613 -10.07 6.67 -17.48
CA SER A 613 -9.12 7.24 -18.45
C SER A 613 -8.96 8.74 -18.16
N ARG A 614 -7.88 9.37 -18.65
CA ARG A 614 -7.67 10.83 -18.50
C ARG A 614 -8.81 11.69 -19.07
N SER A 615 -9.51 11.19 -20.09
CA SER A 615 -10.65 11.86 -20.72
C SER A 615 -11.91 11.87 -19.86
N ASN A 616 -12.15 10.80 -19.09
CA ASN A 616 -13.38 10.62 -18.32
C ASN A 616 -13.20 10.62 -16.79
N PHE A 617 -11.98 10.84 -16.28
CA PHE A 617 -11.66 10.87 -14.85
C PHE A 617 -12.54 11.81 -14.00
N PHE A 618 -13.12 12.85 -14.61
CA PHE A 618 -13.95 13.85 -13.95
C PHE A 618 -15.41 13.86 -14.44
N THR A 619 -15.86 12.75 -15.03
CA THR A 619 -17.23 12.57 -15.54
C THR A 619 -17.82 11.27 -15.01
N ASN A 620 -19.15 11.15 -15.03
CA ASN A 620 -19.88 9.96 -14.56
C ASN A 620 -20.48 9.16 -15.73
N ASP A 621 -19.78 9.14 -16.87
CA ASP A 621 -20.11 8.36 -18.07
C ASP A 621 -19.63 6.90 -17.99
N SER A 622 -18.86 6.54 -16.95
CA SER A 622 -18.46 5.18 -16.64
C SER A 622 -18.69 4.85 -15.15
N ALA A 623 -18.54 3.58 -14.77
CA ALA A 623 -18.62 3.18 -13.35
C ALA A 623 -17.29 3.34 -12.60
N HIS A 624 -16.18 3.64 -13.28
CA HIS A 624 -14.85 3.82 -12.68
C HIS A 624 -14.47 2.64 -11.76
N GLY A 625 -14.60 1.42 -12.27
CA GLY A 625 -14.35 0.19 -11.51
C GLY A 625 -15.51 -0.30 -10.61
N ALA A 626 -16.56 0.48 -10.38
CA ALA A 626 -17.73 0.02 -9.62
C ALA A 626 -18.50 -1.09 -10.39
N GLY A 627 -19.09 -2.02 -9.64
CA GLY A 627 -19.77 -3.20 -10.17
C GLY A 627 -18.83 -4.34 -10.56
N GLN A 628 -17.51 -4.16 -10.49
CA GLN A 628 -16.54 -5.23 -10.67
C GLN A 628 -16.42 -6.00 -9.36
N LEU A 629 -16.80 -7.27 -9.36
CA LEU A 629 -16.81 -8.10 -8.14
C LEU A 629 -15.65 -9.10 -8.13
N TRP A 630 -15.03 -9.29 -6.97
CA TRP A 630 -14.00 -10.33 -6.80
C TRP A 630 -14.59 -11.72 -7.04
N SER A 631 -15.85 -11.91 -6.66
CA SER A 631 -16.66 -13.08 -6.98
C SER A 631 -17.08 -13.22 -8.46
N GLN A 632 -16.50 -12.41 -9.36
CA GLN A 632 -16.66 -12.55 -10.82
C GLN A 632 -15.34 -12.77 -11.58
N ILE A 633 -14.18 -12.81 -10.92
CA ILE A 633 -12.88 -13.16 -11.55
C ILE A 633 -12.91 -14.42 -12.46
N PRO A 634 -13.57 -15.54 -12.13
CA PRO A 634 -13.81 -16.69 -13.03
C PRO A 634 -14.47 -16.39 -14.38
N LEU A 635 -15.12 -15.23 -14.52
CA LEU A 635 -15.70 -14.78 -15.78
C LEU A 635 -14.65 -14.08 -16.68
N ILE A 636 -13.48 -13.75 -16.12
CA ILE A 636 -12.37 -13.08 -16.82
C ILE A 636 -11.70 -14.09 -17.76
N PRO A 637 -11.60 -13.80 -19.08
CA PRO A 637 -11.07 -14.74 -20.07
C PRO A 637 -9.67 -15.28 -19.79
N ALA A 638 -8.76 -14.48 -19.21
CA ALA A 638 -7.42 -14.93 -18.82
C ALA A 638 -7.46 -15.99 -17.71
N TYR A 639 -8.37 -15.85 -16.76
CA TYR A 639 -8.57 -16.79 -15.67
C TYR A 639 -9.20 -18.10 -16.18
N GLN A 640 -10.22 -18.02 -17.05
CA GLN A 640 -10.84 -19.19 -17.69
C GLN A 640 -9.86 -20.04 -18.50
N LYS A 641 -8.83 -19.41 -19.08
CA LYS A 641 -7.74 -20.07 -19.81
C LYS A 641 -6.63 -20.57 -18.89
N SER A 642 -6.80 -20.50 -17.57
CA SER A 642 -5.80 -20.83 -16.54
C SER A 642 -4.44 -20.16 -16.76
N LEU A 643 -4.42 -18.92 -17.28
CA LEU A 643 -3.17 -18.16 -17.53
C LEU A 643 -2.63 -17.50 -16.26
N VAL A 644 -3.52 -17.19 -15.31
CA VAL A 644 -3.26 -16.49 -14.06
C VAL A 644 -2.84 -17.50 -12.97
N PRO A 645 -1.78 -17.26 -12.17
CA PRO A 645 -1.60 -17.92 -10.87
C PRO A 645 -2.82 -17.65 -9.98
N PHE A 646 -3.19 -18.57 -9.08
CA PHE A 646 -4.32 -18.36 -8.17
C PHE A 646 -4.03 -17.17 -7.24
N PRO A 647 -4.78 -16.05 -7.35
CA PRO A 647 -4.46 -14.83 -6.64
C PRO A 647 -5.12 -14.80 -5.26
N ILE A 648 -4.44 -14.23 -4.26
CA ILE A 648 -4.91 -14.15 -2.88
C ILE A 648 -4.65 -12.73 -2.37
N ILE A 649 -5.67 -12.06 -1.84
CA ILE A 649 -5.51 -10.79 -1.13
C ILE A 649 -5.59 -11.01 0.37
N VAL A 650 -4.74 -10.28 1.13
CA VAL A 650 -4.66 -10.38 2.59
C VAL A 650 -5.13 -9.10 3.28
N ALA A 651 -5.84 -9.25 4.40
CA ALA A 651 -6.21 -8.18 5.32
C ALA A 651 -6.15 -8.67 6.78
N ASP A 652 -5.85 -7.77 7.71
CA ASP A 652 -5.79 -8.06 9.14
C ASP A 652 -7.11 -7.71 9.84
N SER A 653 -7.42 -8.39 10.94
CA SER A 653 -8.53 -8.03 11.84
C SER A 653 -8.04 -7.21 13.02
N ARG A 654 -8.56 -5.99 13.20
CA ARG A 654 -8.50 -5.31 14.51
C ARG A 654 -9.53 -5.97 15.45
N PRO A 655 -9.14 -6.42 16.66
CA PRO A 655 -10.09 -6.96 17.63
C PRO A 655 -11.15 -5.91 17.99
N LEU A 656 -12.42 -6.29 18.00
CA LEU A 656 -13.51 -5.31 18.18
C LEU A 656 -13.51 -4.67 19.58
N GLY A 657 -13.68 -3.34 19.60
CA GLY A 657 -13.60 -2.55 20.82
C GLY A 657 -12.17 -2.35 21.35
N SER A 658 -11.13 -2.81 20.62
CA SER A 658 -9.76 -2.39 20.91
C SER A 658 -9.52 -0.97 20.39
N ASN A 659 -9.15 -0.05 21.29
CA ASN A 659 -8.73 1.31 20.93
C ASN A 659 -7.30 1.33 20.34
N THR A 660 -6.92 0.31 19.58
CA THR A 660 -5.56 0.13 19.05
C THR A 660 -5.35 1.03 17.84
N THR A 661 -4.72 2.18 18.09
CA THR A 661 -4.31 3.18 17.08
C THR A 661 -2.89 2.97 16.58
N THR A 662 -2.35 1.76 16.76
CA THR A 662 -0.95 1.40 16.50
C THR A 662 -0.86 0.11 15.69
N ILE A 663 0.37 -0.31 15.39
CA ILE A 663 0.70 -1.67 14.93
C ILE A 663 -0.03 -2.71 15.79
N LEU A 664 -0.60 -3.71 15.13
CA LEU A 664 -1.31 -4.82 15.76
C LEU A 664 -0.35 -5.89 16.32
N SER A 665 -0.84 -6.64 17.30
CA SER A 665 -0.16 -7.81 17.83
C SER A 665 -0.24 -9.01 16.87
N PHE A 666 0.74 -9.91 16.92
CA PHE A 666 0.89 -11.06 16.02
C PHE A 666 -0.26 -12.08 16.07
N ASP A 667 -1.07 -12.07 17.13
CA ASP A 667 -2.26 -12.91 17.33
C ASP A 667 -3.50 -12.45 16.55
N SER A 668 -3.41 -11.29 15.90
CA SER A 668 -4.44 -10.78 14.99
C SER A 668 -4.76 -11.79 13.89
N VAL A 669 -6.06 -11.96 13.64
CA VAL A 669 -6.57 -12.91 12.64
C VAL A 669 -6.33 -12.36 11.25
N VAL A 670 -5.62 -13.14 10.44
CA VAL A 670 -5.34 -12.83 9.04
C VAL A 670 -6.41 -13.45 8.16
N TYR A 671 -6.99 -12.63 7.29
CA TYR A 671 -8.01 -13.03 6.31
C TYR A 671 -7.44 -13.06 4.90
N GLU A 672 -7.83 -14.08 4.16
CA GLU A 672 -7.45 -14.34 2.77
C GLU A 672 -8.68 -14.27 1.86
N VAL A 673 -8.53 -13.69 0.67
CA VAL A 673 -9.61 -13.55 -0.33
C VAL A 673 -9.13 -14.05 -1.70
N GLY A 674 -9.71 -15.14 -2.22
CA GLY A 674 -9.27 -15.80 -3.46
C GLY A 674 -10.39 -16.16 -4.45
N PRO A 675 -10.14 -16.22 -5.78
CA PRO A 675 -11.16 -16.40 -6.81
C PRO A 675 -11.45 -17.84 -7.28
N PHE A 676 -12.66 -18.07 -7.78
CA PHE A 676 -13.18 -19.36 -8.30
C PHE A 676 -12.89 -19.57 -9.80
N ALA A 677 -13.15 -20.77 -10.34
CA ALA A 677 -13.06 -21.13 -11.76
C ALA A 677 -14.37 -21.72 -12.29
N LEU A 678 -15.11 -21.00 -13.16
CA LEU A 678 -16.29 -21.57 -13.83
C LEU A 678 -15.87 -22.28 -15.11
N LYS A 679 -16.14 -23.59 -15.20
CA LYS A 679 -16.18 -24.28 -16.48
C LYS A 679 -17.55 -24.07 -17.10
N ILE A 680 -17.66 -23.17 -18.09
CA ILE A 680 -18.90 -22.98 -18.86
C ILE A 680 -19.16 -24.26 -19.65
N SER A 681 -20.05 -25.11 -19.14
CA SER A 681 -20.48 -26.32 -19.84
C SER A 681 -21.65 -25.98 -20.76
N MET A 682 -21.42 -26.09 -22.07
CA MET A 682 -22.46 -26.25 -23.10
C MET A 682 -23.10 -27.67 -23.00
N PHE A 683 -23.29 -28.18 -21.78
CA PHE A 683 -23.79 -29.51 -21.45
C PHE A 683 -24.75 -29.40 -20.24
N PRO A 684 -25.91 -30.08 -20.21
CA PRO A 684 -27.01 -29.72 -19.30
C PRO A 684 -26.90 -30.27 -17.86
N ASP A 685 -25.98 -31.20 -17.59
CA ASP A 685 -26.01 -32.05 -16.39
C ASP A 685 -24.85 -31.79 -15.39
N VAL A 686 -24.61 -30.53 -15.02
CA VAL A 686 -23.81 -30.19 -13.82
C VAL A 686 -24.53 -29.13 -12.99
N SER A 687 -25.43 -29.58 -12.12
CA SER A 687 -26.10 -28.72 -11.14
C SER A 687 -25.23 -28.52 -9.89
N LYS A 688 -25.16 -27.27 -9.41
CA LYS A 688 -24.58 -26.80 -8.14
C LYS A 688 -23.03 -26.87 -7.94
N ILE A 689 -22.28 -25.88 -8.44
CA ILE A 689 -21.00 -25.44 -7.82
C ILE A 689 -20.83 -23.91 -7.91
N THR A 690 -20.85 -23.27 -6.75
CA THR A 690 -20.24 -21.97 -6.39
C THR A 690 -20.35 -21.86 -4.85
N PRO A 691 -19.62 -20.99 -4.12
CA PRO A 691 -18.62 -20.00 -4.57
C PRO A 691 -17.32 -19.95 -3.72
N PHE A 692 -16.38 -19.10 -4.17
CA PHE A 692 -15.32 -18.35 -3.46
C PHE A 692 -15.35 -18.30 -1.93
N GLU A 693 -14.20 -18.06 -1.28
CA GLU A 693 -14.19 -17.74 0.16
C GLU A 693 -13.35 -16.49 0.53
N ILE A 694 -13.85 -15.74 1.52
CA ILE A 694 -13.03 -15.05 2.51
C ILE A 694 -12.77 -16.04 3.64
N ALA A 695 -11.52 -16.33 3.96
CA ALA A 695 -11.17 -17.37 4.93
C ALA A 695 -10.00 -16.98 5.81
N SER A 696 -9.89 -17.61 6.97
CA SER A 696 -8.67 -17.61 7.76
C SER A 696 -8.21 -19.04 8.00
N TYR A 697 -6.95 -19.30 7.66
CA TYR A 697 -6.24 -20.55 7.95
C TYR A 697 -5.52 -20.50 9.32
N ASP A 698 -5.69 -19.43 10.08
CA ASP A 698 -5.18 -19.30 11.44
C ASP A 698 -5.88 -20.28 12.40
N PRO A 699 -5.17 -20.84 13.40
CA PRO A 699 -5.76 -21.78 14.35
C PRO A 699 -6.87 -21.22 15.25
N SER A 700 -6.95 -19.89 15.38
CA SER A 700 -7.97 -19.18 16.15
C SER A 700 -9.38 -19.34 15.52
N LEU A 701 -9.49 -19.14 14.20
CA LEU A 701 -10.74 -19.15 13.45
C LEU A 701 -10.91 -20.40 12.56
N SER A 702 -9.89 -20.75 11.77
CA SER A 702 -9.85 -21.93 10.89
C SER A 702 -11.17 -22.18 10.14
N SER A 703 -11.68 -21.15 9.46
CA SER A 703 -12.99 -21.15 8.78
C SER A 703 -12.97 -20.23 7.57
N GLY A 704 -13.77 -20.58 6.56
CA GLY A 704 -14.03 -19.78 5.36
C GLY A 704 -15.52 -19.52 5.19
N MET A 705 -15.85 -18.35 4.65
CA MET A 705 -17.19 -17.98 4.24
C MET A 705 -17.22 -17.62 2.76
N ASN A 706 -18.23 -18.15 2.10
CA ASN A 706 -18.70 -17.79 0.78
C ASN A 706 -18.63 -16.27 0.45
N LEU A 707 -17.67 -15.86 -0.39
CA LEU A 707 -17.41 -14.45 -0.70
C LEU A 707 -18.57 -13.76 -1.45
N SER A 708 -19.28 -14.49 -2.32
CA SER A 708 -20.42 -13.94 -3.08
C SER A 708 -21.55 -13.45 -2.19
N TYR A 709 -21.62 -13.96 -0.95
CA TYR A 709 -22.59 -13.54 0.06
C TYR A 709 -21.94 -12.85 1.26
N SER A 710 -20.68 -12.38 1.15
CA SER A 710 -19.90 -11.79 2.26
C SER A 710 -20.50 -10.55 2.92
N GLY A 711 -21.44 -9.87 2.25
CA GLY A 711 -22.25 -8.82 2.86
C GLY A 711 -23.34 -9.33 3.83
N THR A 712 -23.49 -10.66 3.99
CA THR A 712 -24.58 -11.26 4.79
C THR A 712 -24.14 -11.49 6.23
N HIS A 713 -24.88 -10.90 7.17
CA HIS A 713 -24.73 -11.18 8.58
C HIS A 713 -25.18 -12.61 8.91
N LEU A 714 -24.25 -13.46 9.40
CA LEU A 714 -24.53 -14.86 9.74
C LEU A 714 -24.32 -15.14 11.22
N VAL A 715 -25.36 -15.67 11.88
CA VAL A 715 -25.32 -16.09 13.30
C VAL A 715 -25.29 -17.61 13.35
N ASN A 716 -24.21 -18.20 13.88
CA ASN A 716 -23.96 -19.65 13.86
C ASN A 716 -24.08 -20.25 12.43
N GLY A 717 -23.59 -19.53 11.41
CA GLY A 717 -23.62 -19.96 10.01
C GLY A 717 -25.00 -19.89 9.32
N ARG A 718 -25.97 -19.16 9.90
CA ARG A 718 -27.31 -18.95 9.31
C ARG A 718 -27.62 -17.46 9.21
N SER A 719 -28.32 -17.03 8.15
CA SER A 719 -28.78 -15.64 8.00
C SER A 719 -29.61 -15.21 9.21
N SER A 720 -29.30 -14.05 9.79
CA SER A 720 -30.07 -13.46 10.90
C SER A 720 -31.54 -13.21 10.53
N ASN A 721 -31.81 -12.92 9.25
CA ASN A 721 -33.14 -12.72 8.70
C ASN A 721 -33.76 -14.00 8.11
N GLY A 722 -33.17 -15.18 8.38
CA GLY A 722 -33.72 -16.50 8.08
C GLY A 722 -33.74 -16.95 6.61
N SER A 723 -33.80 -16.03 5.65
CA SER A 723 -33.83 -16.31 4.20
C SER A 723 -33.17 -15.25 3.30
N SER A 724 -32.86 -14.07 3.84
CA SER A 724 -32.26 -12.95 3.11
C SER A 724 -30.73 -12.99 3.17
N CYS A 725 -30.10 -12.82 2.02
CA CYS A 725 -28.66 -12.67 1.81
C CYS A 725 -28.34 -11.36 1.08
N VAL A 726 -27.07 -10.96 1.09
CA VAL A 726 -26.53 -9.77 0.42
C VAL A 726 -25.48 -10.21 -0.60
N MET A 727 -25.56 -9.71 -1.84
CA MET A 727 -24.61 -10.03 -2.92
C MET A 727 -23.94 -8.77 -3.48
N GLY A 728 -22.72 -8.90 -3.99
CA GLY A 728 -21.99 -7.78 -4.60
C GLY A 728 -21.38 -6.77 -3.62
N PHE A 729 -21.24 -7.20 -2.35
CA PHE A 729 -20.48 -6.46 -1.33
C PHE A 729 -18.97 -6.52 -1.60
N ASP A 730 -18.51 -7.59 -2.24
CA ASP A 730 -17.15 -7.93 -2.62
C ASP A 730 -16.65 -7.15 -3.85
N GLN A 731 -16.94 -5.85 -3.89
CA GLN A 731 -16.45 -4.92 -4.91
C GLN A 731 -14.91 -4.99 -4.97
N ALA A 732 -14.34 -5.12 -6.16
CA ALA A 732 -12.90 -5.26 -6.38
C ALA A 732 -12.10 -4.10 -5.73
N GLY A 733 -12.61 -2.87 -5.90
CA GLY A 733 -12.08 -1.68 -5.23
C GLY A 733 -12.13 -1.78 -3.71
N PHE A 734 -13.20 -2.34 -3.14
CA PHE A 734 -13.37 -2.48 -1.69
C PHE A 734 -12.47 -3.54 -1.08
N ILE A 735 -12.18 -4.63 -1.79
CA ILE A 735 -11.24 -5.65 -1.32
C ILE A 735 -9.80 -5.12 -1.36
N MET A 736 -9.41 -4.45 -2.46
CA MET A 736 -8.12 -3.76 -2.56
C MET A 736 -7.97 -2.63 -1.53
N GLY A 737 -9.04 -1.89 -1.24
CA GLY A 737 -9.04 -0.83 -0.23
C GLY A 737 -9.06 -1.34 1.20
N THR A 738 -9.74 -2.46 1.48
CA THR A 738 -9.67 -3.17 2.78
C THR A 738 -8.23 -3.60 3.07
N SER A 739 -7.59 -4.27 2.10
CA SER A 739 -6.19 -4.69 2.17
C SER A 739 -5.20 -3.53 2.30
N ALA A 740 -5.63 -2.29 2.03
CA ALA A 740 -4.85 -1.05 2.11
C ALA A 740 -5.44 -0.03 3.12
N SER A 741 -6.20 -0.50 4.11
CA SER A 741 -6.94 0.34 5.06
C SER A 741 -6.11 0.67 6.30
N LEU A 742 -5.02 1.43 6.12
CA LEU A 742 -4.05 1.76 7.17
C LEU A 742 -4.51 2.91 8.11
N PHE A 743 -5.74 3.41 7.95
CA PHE A 743 -6.21 4.64 8.60
C PHE A 743 -6.19 4.56 10.13
N ASN A 744 -6.36 3.38 10.72
CA ASN A 744 -6.28 3.17 12.17
C ASN A 744 -4.92 3.58 12.78
N GLN A 745 -3.84 3.57 12.01
CA GLN A 745 -2.48 3.91 12.48
C GLN A 745 -2.11 5.39 12.24
N ILE A 746 -2.88 6.11 11.42
CA ILE A 746 -2.50 7.44 10.90
C ILE A 746 -3.56 8.52 11.08
N LEU A 747 -4.82 8.15 11.35
CA LEU A 747 -5.92 9.07 11.63
C LEU A 747 -6.02 9.36 13.14
N ASP A 748 -5.67 10.57 13.52
CA ASP A 748 -5.90 11.10 14.87
C ASP A 748 -7.30 11.72 14.93
N PHE A 749 -8.22 11.00 15.56
CA PHE A 749 -9.61 11.46 15.77
C PHE A 749 -9.74 12.60 16.78
N ALA A 750 -8.81 12.76 17.72
CA ALA A 750 -8.87 13.81 18.72
C ALA A 750 -8.54 15.19 18.13
N HIS A 751 -7.59 15.22 17.18
CA HIS A 751 -7.16 16.44 16.49
C HIS A 751 -7.78 16.59 15.10
N ASN A 752 -8.49 15.57 14.60
CA ASN A 752 -8.98 15.48 13.22
C ASN A 752 -7.85 15.72 12.22
N THR A 753 -6.76 14.97 12.36
CA THR A 753 -5.56 15.06 11.51
C THR A 753 -5.19 13.69 10.96
N LEU A 754 -4.73 13.69 9.71
CA LEU A 754 -4.10 12.53 9.08
C LEU A 754 -2.59 12.77 9.06
N SER A 755 -1.86 11.97 9.83
CA SER A 755 -0.40 11.96 9.86
C SER A 755 0.19 11.32 8.60
N GLN A 756 1.47 11.59 8.32
CA GLN A 756 2.28 11.06 7.20
C GLN A 756 1.84 11.43 5.77
N PHE A 757 0.57 11.73 5.53
CA PHE A 757 0.08 12.27 4.25
C PHE A 757 0.50 13.74 4.01
N SER A 758 0.43 14.18 2.75
CA SER A 758 0.58 15.60 2.42
C SER A 758 -0.59 16.43 2.98
N LYS A 759 -0.37 17.72 3.23
CA LYS A 759 -1.43 18.61 3.75
C LYS A 759 -2.67 18.63 2.83
N ALA A 760 -2.48 18.58 1.51
CA ALA A 760 -3.58 18.58 0.55
C ALA A 760 -4.38 17.27 0.65
N ASP A 761 -3.69 16.13 0.69
CA ASP A 761 -4.32 14.80 0.81
C ASP A 761 -5.05 14.63 2.15
N SER A 762 -4.42 15.01 3.27
CA SER A 762 -5.06 15.00 4.59
C SER A 762 -6.32 15.86 4.60
N THR A 763 -6.27 17.08 4.05
CA THR A 763 -7.44 17.98 4.05
C THR A 763 -8.57 17.45 3.15
N GLY A 764 -8.23 16.89 1.98
CA GLY A 764 -9.22 16.32 1.05
C GLY A 764 -9.90 15.06 1.56
N LEU A 765 -9.14 14.15 2.20
CA LEU A 765 -9.68 12.94 2.82
C LEU A 765 -10.61 13.27 3.99
N LEU A 766 -10.21 14.20 4.86
CA LEU A 766 -11.05 14.66 5.97
C LEU A 766 -12.28 15.44 5.50
N TYR A 767 -12.16 16.20 4.40
CA TYR A 767 -13.32 16.84 3.75
C TYR A 767 -14.34 15.80 3.29
N LEU A 768 -13.90 14.74 2.60
CA LEU A 768 -14.76 13.64 2.16
C LEU A 768 -15.39 12.88 3.33
N LEU A 769 -14.59 12.55 4.35
CA LEU A 769 -15.10 11.89 5.56
C LEU A 769 -16.16 12.76 6.26
N SER A 770 -15.91 14.07 6.43
CA SER A 770 -16.89 14.97 7.07
C SER A 770 -18.21 15.06 6.30
N ARG A 771 -18.16 14.99 4.96
CA ARG A 771 -19.36 14.93 4.11
C ARG A 771 -20.08 13.59 4.23
N GLN A 772 -19.37 12.48 4.15
CA GLN A 772 -19.94 11.14 4.37
C GLN A 772 -20.66 11.07 5.73
N LEU A 773 -20.00 11.51 6.81
CA LEU A 773 -20.58 11.52 8.16
C LEU A 773 -21.75 12.49 8.34
N SER A 774 -21.91 13.49 7.47
CA SER A 774 -23.07 14.39 7.47
C SER A 774 -24.31 13.78 6.80
N GLU A 775 -24.13 12.75 5.96
CA GLU A 775 -25.20 12.14 5.17
C GLU A 775 -25.54 10.71 5.64
N VAL A 776 -24.56 9.91 6.06
CA VAL A 776 -24.73 8.48 6.36
C VAL A 776 -24.04 8.05 7.66
N ARG A 777 -24.53 6.93 8.21
CA ARG A 777 -23.99 6.34 9.44
C ARG A 777 -22.74 5.49 9.15
N THR A 778 -21.96 5.34 10.20
CA THR A 778 -20.68 4.66 10.31
C THR A 778 -20.69 3.84 11.61
N ARG A 779 -19.83 2.83 11.68
CA ARG A 779 -19.53 2.09 12.92
C ARG A 779 -18.17 2.49 13.45
N ALA A 780 -17.13 2.11 12.72
CA ALA A 780 -15.77 2.59 12.89
C ALA A 780 -15.34 3.34 11.61
N ASN A 781 -14.68 4.48 11.79
CA ASN A 781 -14.40 5.44 10.73
C ASN A 781 -13.09 5.16 9.97
N ASP A 782 -12.21 4.36 10.56
CA ASP A 782 -10.81 4.13 10.21
C ASP A 782 -10.51 2.71 9.68
N VAL A 783 -11.53 1.89 9.52
CA VAL A 783 -11.42 0.47 9.15
C VAL A 783 -12.43 0.11 8.07
N ALA A 784 -12.20 -0.98 7.34
CA ALA A 784 -13.23 -1.58 6.51
C ALA A 784 -14.25 -2.29 7.40
N ASN A 785 -15.49 -1.80 7.44
CA ASN A 785 -16.59 -2.45 8.15
C ASN A 785 -17.09 -3.64 7.32
N TRP A 786 -16.80 -4.86 7.76
CA TRP A 786 -17.30 -6.11 7.16
C TRP A 786 -18.37 -6.73 8.08
N PRO A 787 -19.53 -7.18 7.58
CA PRO A 787 -20.43 -8.02 8.37
C PRO A 787 -19.70 -9.28 8.83
N ASN A 788 -19.85 -9.71 10.08
CA ASN A 788 -19.16 -10.90 10.56
C ASN A 788 -19.92 -12.17 10.12
N PRO A 789 -19.34 -13.02 9.25
CA PRO A 789 -19.99 -14.27 8.89
C PRO A 789 -19.65 -15.42 9.86
N PHE A 790 -18.70 -15.19 10.76
CA PHE A 790 -18.15 -16.18 11.69
C PHE A 790 -18.75 -16.06 13.11
N GLN A 791 -19.78 -15.23 13.30
CA GLN A 791 -20.40 -15.02 14.60
C GLN A 791 -20.96 -16.34 15.17
N GLY A 792 -20.61 -16.64 16.41
CA GLY A 792 -20.97 -17.87 17.11
C GLY A 792 -20.12 -19.10 16.75
N LEU A 793 -19.17 -18.99 15.81
CA LEU A 793 -18.20 -20.04 15.48
C LEU A 793 -16.93 -19.91 16.33
N ALA A 794 -16.16 -20.99 16.46
CA ALA A 794 -14.86 -21.02 17.13
C ALA A 794 -14.84 -20.33 18.52
N ARG A 795 -15.92 -20.51 19.30
CA ARG A 795 -16.29 -19.69 20.48
C ARG A 795 -15.26 -19.57 21.62
N THR A 796 -14.22 -20.39 21.61
CA THR A 796 -13.15 -20.44 22.62
C THR A 796 -11.80 -19.95 22.11
N SER A 797 -11.65 -19.73 20.80
CA SER A 797 -10.37 -19.46 20.14
C SER A 797 -10.40 -18.27 19.17
N PHE A 798 -11.58 -17.90 18.65
CA PHE A 798 -11.75 -16.73 17.81
C PHE A 798 -12.25 -15.55 18.66
N GLN A 799 -11.42 -14.49 18.76
CA GLN A 799 -11.68 -13.33 19.62
C GLN A 799 -13.00 -12.62 19.27
N ASP A 800 -13.31 -12.47 17.98
CA ASP A 800 -14.48 -11.74 17.48
C ASP A 800 -15.71 -12.67 17.30
N THR A 801 -15.77 -13.80 18.03
CA THR A 801 -16.87 -14.78 17.93
C THR A 801 -18.25 -14.20 18.30
N SER A 802 -18.30 -13.23 19.20
CA SER A 802 -19.56 -12.59 19.64
C SER A 802 -19.95 -11.40 18.77
N ALA A 803 -19.04 -10.91 17.92
CA ALA A 803 -19.22 -9.67 17.18
C ALA A 803 -20.19 -9.80 16.01
N ASP A 804 -20.97 -8.75 15.76
CA ASP A 804 -21.83 -8.63 14.57
C ASP A 804 -21.04 -8.22 13.30
N TRP A 805 -19.85 -7.63 13.47
CA TRP A 805 -19.01 -7.06 12.40
C TRP A 805 -17.54 -7.46 12.59
N LEU A 806 -16.72 -7.21 11.59
CA LEU A 806 -15.26 -7.33 11.63
C LEU A 806 -14.67 -5.98 11.21
N GLU A 807 -13.68 -5.51 11.95
CA GLU A 807 -12.93 -4.29 11.66
C GLU A 807 -11.67 -4.66 10.90
N LEU A 808 -11.80 -4.82 9.57
CA LEU A 808 -10.67 -5.24 8.73
C LEU A 808 -9.80 -4.04 8.34
N ILE A 809 -8.48 -4.22 8.41
CA ILE A 809 -7.48 -3.19 8.14
C ILE A 809 -6.39 -3.69 7.18
N ASP A 810 -5.44 -2.81 6.85
CA ASP A 810 -4.29 -3.14 5.98
C ASP A 810 -3.56 -4.41 6.48
N GLY A 811 -3.32 -5.36 5.58
CA GLY A 811 -2.69 -6.65 5.89
C GLY A 811 -1.21 -6.58 6.28
N SER A 812 -0.60 -5.39 6.29
CA SER A 812 0.73 -5.15 6.89
C SER A 812 0.66 -4.71 8.36
N SER A 813 -0.53 -4.59 8.95
CA SER A 813 -0.72 -3.93 10.25
C SER A 813 -0.12 -4.71 11.42
N ASN A 814 0.03 -6.02 11.29
CA ASN A 814 0.75 -6.90 12.22
C ASN A 814 2.28 -6.98 11.94
N THR A 815 2.83 -6.10 11.09
CA THR A 815 4.20 -6.06 10.52
C THR A 815 4.56 -7.11 9.46
N GLU A 816 3.66 -8.02 9.08
CA GLU A 816 3.85 -8.95 7.94
C GLU A 816 3.62 -8.25 6.58
N ASN A 817 4.39 -7.19 6.26
CA ASN A 817 4.24 -6.42 5.02
C ASN A 817 4.45 -7.24 3.71
N ILE A 818 4.95 -8.47 3.78
CA ILE A 818 4.92 -9.48 2.70
C ILE A 818 3.89 -10.57 3.07
N PRO A 819 2.93 -10.91 2.20
CA PRO A 819 1.91 -11.92 2.46
C PRO A 819 2.45 -13.37 2.35
N TYR A 820 3.31 -13.77 3.28
CA TYR A 820 3.84 -15.14 3.39
C TYR A 820 2.81 -16.14 3.89
N GLY A 821 1.99 -15.75 4.88
CA GLY A 821 0.97 -16.60 5.52
C GLY A 821 0.22 -17.48 4.53
N PRO A 822 -0.46 -16.91 3.51
CA PRO A 822 -1.20 -17.70 2.53
C PRO A 822 -0.36 -18.75 1.82
N LEU A 823 0.88 -18.42 1.43
CA LEU A 823 1.75 -19.35 0.70
C LEU A 823 2.32 -20.45 1.61
N LEU A 824 2.37 -20.22 2.92
CA LEU A 824 2.81 -21.19 3.92
C LEU A 824 1.71 -22.15 4.37
N VAL A 825 0.43 -21.93 4.06
CA VAL A 825 -0.66 -22.87 4.40
C VAL A 825 -0.31 -24.30 3.95
N LYS A 826 -0.26 -25.25 4.87
CA LYS A 826 0.21 -26.64 4.60
C LYS A 826 -0.58 -27.31 3.47
N ALA A 827 -1.88 -27.07 3.42
CA ALA A 827 -2.77 -27.61 2.38
C ALA A 827 -2.43 -27.13 0.95
N ARG A 828 -1.74 -25.99 0.79
CA ARG A 828 -1.31 -25.47 -0.53
C ARG A 828 -0.04 -26.13 -1.05
N ASN A 829 0.76 -26.75 -0.16
CA ASN A 829 1.99 -27.49 -0.48
C ASN A 829 2.90 -26.71 -1.45
N VAL A 830 3.13 -25.43 -1.16
CA VAL A 830 4.02 -24.56 -1.93
C VAL A 830 5.47 -24.96 -1.63
N ASP A 831 6.23 -25.21 -2.69
CA ASP A 831 7.63 -25.66 -2.66
C ASP A 831 8.63 -24.52 -2.68
N VAL A 832 8.29 -23.46 -3.41
CA VAL A 832 9.14 -22.30 -3.64
C VAL A 832 8.30 -21.04 -3.53
N ILE A 833 8.73 -20.11 -2.69
CA ILE A 833 8.12 -18.78 -2.55
C ILE A 833 9.05 -17.76 -3.18
N VAL A 834 8.56 -17.03 -4.18
CA VAL A 834 9.25 -15.89 -4.79
C VAL A 834 8.76 -14.64 -4.08
N THR A 835 9.63 -14.04 -3.27
CA THR A 835 9.34 -12.78 -2.58
C THR A 835 9.78 -11.63 -3.46
N LEU A 836 8.82 -10.79 -3.83
CA LEU A 836 9.10 -9.44 -4.30
C LEU A 836 9.08 -8.54 -3.06
N GLU A 837 10.25 -8.10 -2.59
CA GLU A 837 10.35 -7.23 -1.43
C GLU A 837 10.46 -5.76 -1.89
N GLY A 838 9.50 -4.95 -1.48
CA GLY A 838 9.28 -3.56 -1.92
C GLY A 838 8.94 -2.63 -0.77
N SER A 839 9.21 -3.06 0.46
CA SER A 839 9.06 -2.27 1.68
C SER A 839 9.97 -1.03 1.72
N ALA A 840 9.82 -0.23 2.77
CA ALA A 840 10.62 0.95 3.07
C ALA A 840 10.87 0.99 4.58
N ASP A 841 11.63 0.00 5.06
CA ASP A 841 11.79 -0.26 6.49
C ASP A 841 12.97 0.51 7.11
N ASP A 842 14.00 0.84 6.32
CA ASP A 842 15.09 1.72 6.74
C ASP A 842 14.57 3.16 6.91
N PRO A 843 14.54 3.72 8.14
CA PRO A 843 14.02 5.06 8.39
C PRO A 843 14.89 6.17 7.79
N ILE A 844 16.11 5.87 7.32
CA ILE A 844 17.03 6.85 6.73
C ILE A 844 16.84 6.94 5.21
N ASN A 845 16.77 5.82 4.50
CA ASN A 845 16.77 5.79 3.03
C ASN A 845 15.63 4.98 2.40
N ASN A 846 14.62 4.52 3.16
CA ASN A 846 13.45 3.80 2.64
C ASN A 846 13.78 2.52 1.84
N TRP A 847 14.85 1.81 2.22
CA TRP A 847 15.16 0.47 1.68
C TRP A 847 14.56 -0.63 2.57
N PRO A 848 14.29 -1.83 2.02
CA PRO A 848 13.97 -3.00 2.83
C PRO A 848 15.09 -3.34 3.82
N ASN A 849 14.70 -3.84 5.00
CA ASN A 849 15.64 -4.34 6.01
C ASN A 849 15.30 -5.77 6.49
N GLY A 850 14.29 -6.42 5.91
CA GLY A 850 13.89 -7.80 6.27
C GLY A 850 12.89 -7.91 7.43
N SER A 851 12.45 -6.80 8.03
CA SER A 851 11.54 -6.79 9.18
C SER A 851 10.28 -7.65 8.95
N SER A 852 9.69 -7.61 7.75
CA SER A 852 8.50 -8.43 7.46
C SER A 852 8.77 -9.93 7.44
N LEU A 853 9.92 -10.38 6.91
CA LEU A 853 10.25 -11.81 6.87
C LEU A 853 10.61 -12.32 8.27
N ILE A 854 11.20 -11.48 9.11
CA ILE A 854 11.41 -11.73 10.54
C ILE A 854 10.06 -11.84 11.27
N ALA A 855 9.16 -10.87 11.09
CA ALA A 855 7.82 -10.87 11.69
C ALA A 855 7.01 -12.13 11.32
N SER A 856 6.94 -12.47 10.03
CA SER A 856 6.30 -13.71 9.57
C SER A 856 6.96 -14.96 10.16
N SER A 857 8.28 -14.98 10.32
CA SER A 857 9.00 -16.09 10.97
C SER A 857 8.62 -16.25 12.45
N LEU A 858 8.57 -15.15 13.20
CA LEU A 858 8.14 -15.16 14.61
C LEU A 858 6.68 -15.61 14.74
N ARG A 859 5.77 -15.08 13.92
CA ARG A 859 4.35 -15.45 13.94
C ARG A 859 4.14 -16.92 13.54
N GLN A 860 4.88 -17.39 12.53
CA GLN A 860 4.85 -18.79 12.11
C GLN A 860 5.28 -19.72 13.26
N GLN A 861 6.38 -19.38 13.93
CA GLN A 861 6.93 -20.17 15.03
C GLN A 861 6.10 -20.11 16.31
N THR A 862 5.39 -19.02 16.59
CA THR A 862 4.63 -18.87 17.84
C THR A 862 3.18 -19.34 17.74
N LEU A 863 2.51 -19.09 16.61
CA LEU A 863 1.05 -19.26 16.49
C LEU A 863 0.66 -20.26 15.40
N LEU A 864 1.39 -20.31 14.29
CA LEU A 864 0.92 -20.99 13.08
C LEU A 864 1.51 -22.39 12.84
N GLN A 865 2.38 -22.90 13.71
CA GLN A 865 3.05 -24.20 13.53
C GLN A 865 2.12 -25.37 13.19
N SER A 866 0.85 -25.32 13.65
CA SER A 866 -0.14 -26.37 13.36
C SER A 866 -0.67 -26.31 11.92
N SER A 867 -0.94 -25.11 11.39
CA SER A 867 -1.55 -24.88 10.07
C SER A 867 -0.57 -24.51 8.94
N HIS A 868 0.61 -23.99 9.26
CA HIS A 868 1.53 -23.44 8.27
C HIS A 868 2.90 -24.14 8.27
N GLN A 869 3.49 -24.25 7.08
CA GLN A 869 4.88 -24.68 6.87
C GLN A 869 5.84 -23.74 7.61
N ARG A 870 7.03 -24.23 7.96
CA ARG A 870 8.05 -23.36 8.59
C ARG A 870 8.66 -22.42 7.57
N ILE A 871 9.11 -21.26 8.04
CA ILE A 871 10.03 -20.41 7.29
C ILE A 871 11.45 -20.99 7.42
N PRO A 872 12.27 -21.01 6.35
CA PRO A 872 13.66 -21.46 6.41
C PRO A 872 14.53 -20.58 7.33
N PRO A 873 15.76 -21.02 7.66
CA PRO A 873 16.74 -20.15 8.30
C PRO A 873 16.98 -18.85 7.52
N ILE A 874 16.89 -17.74 8.23
CA ILE A 874 17.05 -16.34 7.78
C ILE A 874 17.92 -15.60 8.82
N PRO A 875 18.48 -14.42 8.51
CA PRO A 875 19.01 -13.54 9.55
C PRO A 875 17.93 -13.20 10.59
N SER A 876 18.34 -13.04 11.84
CA SER A 876 17.42 -12.94 12.98
C SER A 876 16.98 -11.51 13.30
N THR A 877 17.76 -10.50 12.89
CA THR A 877 17.48 -9.08 13.10
C THR A 877 17.61 -8.25 11.81
N PRO A 878 16.95 -7.08 11.72
CA PRO A 878 17.13 -6.16 10.60
C PRO A 878 18.59 -5.72 10.41
N GLU A 879 19.33 -5.57 11.51
CA GLU A 879 20.75 -5.24 11.53
C GLU A 879 21.58 -6.35 10.85
N GLU A 880 21.28 -7.63 11.10
CA GLU A 880 21.91 -8.76 10.42
C GLU A 880 21.54 -8.82 8.93
N PHE A 881 20.28 -8.55 8.56
CA PHE A 881 19.85 -8.44 7.15
C PHE A 881 20.67 -7.37 6.39
N ILE A 882 20.93 -6.23 7.03
CA ILE A 882 21.75 -5.15 6.46
C ILE A 882 23.23 -5.52 6.46
N ALA A 883 23.78 -6.04 7.57
CA ALA A 883 25.20 -6.36 7.72
C ALA A 883 25.65 -7.48 6.76
N THR A 884 24.78 -8.46 6.52
CA THR A 884 25.03 -9.54 5.56
C THR A 884 24.79 -9.14 4.10
N GLY A 885 24.12 -8.01 3.87
CA GLY A 885 23.84 -7.46 2.53
C GLY A 885 22.71 -8.17 1.76
N VAL A 886 22.03 -9.16 2.36
CA VAL A 886 20.90 -9.87 1.72
C VAL A 886 19.74 -8.92 1.40
N ASN A 887 19.63 -7.79 2.10
CA ASN A 887 18.63 -6.76 1.82
C ASN A 887 18.87 -5.96 0.51
N ALA A 888 20.04 -6.11 -0.13
CA ALA A 888 20.45 -5.32 -1.29
C ALA A 888 20.82 -6.16 -2.53
N ARG A 889 20.52 -7.47 -2.52
CA ARG A 889 20.76 -8.42 -3.62
C ARG A 889 19.78 -9.61 -3.58
N PRO A 890 19.50 -10.28 -4.72
CA PRO A 890 18.73 -11.52 -4.70
C PRO A 890 19.40 -12.59 -3.82
N THR A 891 18.61 -13.31 -3.03
CA THR A 891 19.09 -14.31 -2.06
C THR A 891 18.16 -15.53 -2.03
N PHE A 892 18.71 -16.74 -1.86
CA PHE A 892 17.95 -17.98 -1.65
C PHE A 892 18.04 -18.40 -0.18
N PHE A 893 16.90 -18.50 0.51
CA PHE A 893 16.83 -19.03 1.89
C PHE A 893 16.28 -20.46 1.89
N GLY A 894 16.87 -21.33 2.71
CA GLY A 894 16.42 -22.73 2.83
C GLY A 894 16.88 -23.64 1.70
N CYS A 895 18.10 -23.46 1.21
CA CYS A 895 18.63 -24.19 0.05
C CYS A 895 18.63 -25.71 0.23
N ASP A 896 19.05 -26.17 1.41
CA ASP A 896 19.35 -27.56 1.69
C ASP A 896 18.54 -28.06 2.91
N PRO A 897 17.23 -28.33 2.73
CA PRO A 897 16.38 -28.87 3.78
C PRO A 897 16.75 -30.32 4.08
N SER A 898 16.47 -30.78 5.31
CA SER A 898 16.66 -32.18 5.70
C SER A 898 15.52 -33.09 5.22
N SER A 899 14.33 -32.53 4.98
CA SER A 899 13.16 -33.22 4.43
C SER A 899 12.34 -32.32 3.48
N THR A 900 11.49 -32.91 2.63
CA THR A 900 10.57 -32.15 1.78
C THR A 900 9.47 -31.43 2.56
N GLU A 901 9.22 -31.79 3.82
CA GLU A 901 8.19 -31.18 4.68
C GLU A 901 8.78 -30.12 5.63
N ASP A 902 10.08 -29.81 5.51
CA ASP A 902 10.74 -28.90 6.44
C ASP A 902 10.29 -27.45 6.28
N TYR A 903 10.46 -26.91 5.07
CA TYR A 903 10.16 -25.54 4.66
C TYR A 903 10.29 -25.37 3.11
N PRO A 904 9.56 -24.43 2.49
CA PRO A 904 9.80 -24.05 1.10
C PRO A 904 11.17 -23.38 0.91
N LEU A 905 11.66 -23.38 -0.32
CA LEU A 905 12.76 -22.50 -0.73
C LEU A 905 12.22 -21.08 -0.88
N ILE A 906 12.83 -20.07 -0.26
CA ILE A 906 12.46 -18.66 -0.51
C ILE A 906 13.47 -18.03 -1.47
N ILE A 907 12.99 -17.57 -2.62
CA ILE A 907 13.73 -16.74 -3.57
C ILE A 907 13.38 -15.29 -3.23
N TYR A 908 14.28 -14.61 -2.54
CA TYR A 908 14.10 -13.23 -2.07
C TYR A 908 14.68 -12.24 -3.08
N ILE A 909 13.86 -11.33 -3.61
CA ILE A 909 14.23 -10.31 -4.58
C ILE A 909 13.87 -8.95 -3.98
N PRO A 910 14.85 -8.20 -3.41
CA PRO A 910 14.60 -6.92 -2.77
C PRO A 910 14.70 -5.73 -3.73
N ASN A 911 13.89 -4.71 -3.47
CA ASN A 911 14.06 -3.35 -3.97
C ASN A 911 15.39 -2.83 -3.44
N ALA A 912 16.33 -2.58 -4.36
CA ALA A 912 17.69 -2.24 -4.02
C ALA A 912 18.20 -1.13 -4.96
N PRO A 913 19.28 -0.43 -4.58
CA PRO A 913 19.99 0.48 -5.48
C PRO A 913 20.40 -0.18 -6.80
N PRO A 914 20.56 0.56 -7.90
CA PRO A 914 21.15 0.02 -9.12
C PRO A 914 22.53 -0.59 -8.87
N LEU A 915 22.79 -1.78 -9.42
CA LEU A 915 24.12 -2.43 -9.35
C LEU A 915 25.21 -1.61 -10.06
N THR A 916 24.82 -0.84 -11.07
CA THR A 916 25.69 -0.01 -11.91
C THR A 916 26.16 1.28 -11.24
N GLY A 917 25.75 1.56 -9.99
CA GLY A 917 26.01 2.85 -9.33
C GLY A 917 25.22 4.04 -9.92
N SER A 918 24.19 3.75 -10.75
CA SER A 918 23.20 4.76 -11.17
C SER A 918 22.43 5.30 -9.95
N ASN A 919 21.82 6.47 -10.10
CA ASN A 919 21.03 7.07 -9.02
C ASN A 919 19.79 6.22 -8.74
N PRO A 920 19.44 5.93 -7.47
CA PRO A 920 18.22 5.20 -7.16
C PRO A 920 17.01 6.13 -7.21
N VAL A 921 15.93 5.68 -7.85
CA VAL A 921 14.65 6.40 -7.95
C VAL A 921 13.48 5.62 -7.33
N THR A 922 13.75 4.46 -6.71
CA THR A 922 12.73 3.47 -6.28
C THR A 922 12.46 3.44 -4.77
N ASN A 923 13.26 4.15 -3.97
CA ASN A 923 13.17 4.21 -2.50
C ASN A 923 12.37 5.44 -2.02
N THR A 924 11.16 5.57 -2.55
CA THR A 924 10.20 6.62 -2.18
C THR A 924 9.45 6.29 -0.88
N PRO A 925 9.00 7.29 -0.10
CA PRO A 925 8.20 7.03 1.10
C PRO A 925 6.83 6.43 0.73
N THR A 926 6.27 5.62 1.62
CA THR A 926 5.00 4.89 1.39
C THR A 926 3.81 5.82 1.10
N PHE A 927 3.80 7.00 1.69
CA PHE A 927 2.74 8.01 1.54
C PHE A 927 2.94 8.98 0.36
N GLN A 928 3.91 8.72 -0.53
CA GLN A 928 3.96 9.41 -1.82
C GLN A 928 2.81 8.91 -2.72
N LEU A 929 1.73 9.71 -2.78
CA LEU A 929 0.50 9.40 -3.51
C LEU A 929 0.45 9.91 -4.96
N SER A 930 1.55 10.45 -5.50
CA SER A 930 1.66 10.78 -6.92
C SER A 930 3.09 10.64 -7.45
N TYR A 931 3.22 10.31 -8.73
CA TYR A 931 4.47 10.11 -9.46
C TYR A 931 4.34 10.78 -10.81
N THR A 932 5.31 11.61 -11.20
CA THR A 932 5.31 12.13 -12.57
C THR A 932 5.50 10.99 -13.57
N GLN A 933 4.99 11.16 -14.81
CA GLN A 933 5.14 10.13 -15.85
C GLN A 933 6.63 9.77 -16.08
N LEU A 934 7.54 10.74 -15.95
CA LEU A 934 9.00 10.50 -16.02
C LEU A 934 9.50 9.65 -14.84
N HIS A 935 9.04 9.94 -13.62
CA HIS A 935 9.38 9.13 -12.45
C HIS A 935 8.86 7.70 -12.59
N MET A 936 7.60 7.52 -13.01
CA MET A 936 7.02 6.18 -13.25
C MET A 936 7.84 5.35 -14.23
N HIS A 937 8.23 5.93 -15.38
CA HIS A 937 9.05 5.23 -16.37
C HIS A 937 10.42 4.82 -15.80
N LEU A 938 11.13 5.73 -15.13
CA LEU A 938 12.48 5.46 -14.60
C LEU A 938 12.46 4.51 -13.39
N PHE A 939 11.43 4.61 -12.54
CA PHE A 939 11.18 3.65 -11.45
C PHE A 939 11.01 2.25 -12.03
N PHE A 940 10.09 2.11 -12.99
CA PHE A 940 9.75 0.83 -13.58
C PHE A 940 10.92 0.20 -14.35
N GLU A 941 11.69 1.00 -15.10
CA GLU A 941 12.92 0.57 -15.77
C GLU A 941 13.99 0.11 -14.77
N GLN A 942 14.22 0.85 -13.68
CA GLN A 942 15.18 0.45 -12.64
C GLN A 942 14.79 -0.90 -12.01
N VAL A 943 13.51 -1.07 -11.65
CA VAL A 943 13.03 -2.33 -11.05
C VAL A 943 13.18 -3.49 -12.03
N PHE A 944 12.74 -3.31 -13.28
CA PHE A 944 12.89 -4.33 -14.32
C PHE A 944 14.36 -4.73 -14.51
N SER A 945 15.25 -3.74 -14.65
CA SER A 945 16.69 -3.97 -14.79
C SER A 945 17.30 -4.70 -13.60
N ASN A 946 16.98 -4.30 -12.37
CA ASN A 946 17.49 -4.93 -11.16
C ASN A 946 17.03 -6.40 -11.03
N THR A 947 15.75 -6.69 -11.27
CA THR A 947 15.19 -8.05 -11.19
C THR A 947 15.74 -8.97 -12.29
N LEU A 948 16.17 -8.41 -13.44
CA LEU A 948 16.88 -9.15 -14.50
C LEU A 948 18.38 -9.42 -14.22
N SER A 949 19.01 -8.74 -13.24
CA SER A 949 20.47 -8.62 -13.21
C SER A 949 21.23 -9.54 -12.26
N GLY A 950 20.61 -10.16 -11.26
CA GLY A 950 21.34 -10.94 -10.24
C GLY A 950 22.39 -10.09 -9.51
N PHE A 951 23.51 -10.68 -9.09
CA PHE A 951 24.70 -9.94 -8.66
C PHE A 951 25.97 -10.80 -8.80
N VAL A 952 27.12 -10.17 -8.99
CA VAL A 952 28.44 -10.82 -8.89
C VAL A 952 29.14 -10.29 -7.63
N PRO A 953 29.63 -11.14 -6.71
CA PRO A 953 30.37 -10.70 -5.53
C PRO A 953 31.56 -9.80 -5.88
N ASP A 954 31.79 -8.78 -5.06
CA ASP A 954 32.86 -7.77 -5.18
C ASP A 954 32.85 -6.95 -6.48
N ALA A 955 31.75 -6.97 -7.25
CA ALA A 955 31.66 -6.33 -8.55
C ALA A 955 30.34 -5.57 -8.79
N ASN A 956 30.43 -4.50 -9.58
CA ASN A 956 29.31 -3.62 -9.94
C ASN A 956 28.72 -3.97 -11.32
N ILE A 957 28.53 -5.26 -11.56
CA ILE A 957 28.02 -5.79 -12.84
C ILE A 957 26.88 -6.78 -12.61
N PRO A 958 25.89 -6.83 -13.52
CA PRO A 958 24.93 -7.94 -13.58
C PRO A 958 25.63 -9.30 -13.72
N ASP A 959 25.07 -10.33 -13.10
CA ASP A 959 25.44 -11.72 -13.31
C ASP A 959 24.74 -12.27 -14.57
N PRO A 960 25.48 -12.59 -15.65
CA PRO A 960 24.90 -13.14 -16.87
C PRO A 960 24.30 -14.54 -16.69
N LYS A 961 24.52 -15.20 -15.54
CA LYS A 961 23.94 -16.52 -15.20
C LYS A 961 22.69 -16.42 -14.33
N TRP A 962 22.24 -15.21 -13.94
CA TRP A 962 21.12 -15.05 -13.00
C TRP A 962 19.86 -15.82 -13.42
N GLY A 963 19.43 -15.74 -14.68
CA GLY A 963 18.27 -16.49 -15.15
C GLY A 963 18.44 -18.02 -15.02
N THR A 964 19.62 -18.54 -15.34
CA THR A 964 19.96 -19.96 -15.11
C THR A 964 19.91 -20.32 -13.62
N CYS A 965 20.38 -19.43 -12.75
CA CYS A 965 20.32 -19.62 -11.29
C CYS A 965 18.89 -19.56 -10.74
N LEU A 966 18.05 -18.69 -11.30
CA LEU A 966 16.63 -18.58 -10.95
C LEU A 966 15.85 -19.83 -11.40
N GLN A 967 16.14 -20.35 -12.59
CA GLN A 967 15.63 -21.64 -13.08
C GLN A 967 16.06 -22.81 -12.18
N CYS A 968 17.35 -22.87 -11.80
CA CYS A 968 17.88 -23.84 -10.86
C CYS A 968 17.16 -23.80 -9.50
N ALA A 969 16.95 -22.61 -8.94
CA ALA A 969 16.26 -22.43 -7.66
C ALA A 969 14.78 -22.88 -7.76
N ALA A 970 14.07 -22.41 -8.78
CA ALA A 970 12.68 -22.76 -9.02
C ALA A 970 12.47 -24.27 -9.21
N PHE A 971 13.43 -24.97 -9.85
CA PHE A 971 13.37 -26.41 -10.08
C PHE A 971 13.94 -27.24 -8.91
N ASP A 972 14.72 -26.69 -7.98
CA ASP A 972 15.50 -27.47 -7.00
C ASP A 972 14.66 -28.48 -6.19
N ARG A 973 13.44 -28.10 -5.77
CA ARG A 973 12.53 -28.99 -5.03
C ARG A 973 12.01 -30.17 -5.83
N ALA A 974 12.00 -30.09 -7.16
CA ALA A 974 11.62 -31.17 -8.06
C ALA A 974 12.55 -32.39 -7.91
N ARG A 975 13.85 -32.14 -7.65
CA ARG A 975 14.86 -33.19 -7.43
C ARG A 975 14.61 -33.97 -6.14
N ILE A 976 14.13 -33.29 -5.10
CA ILE A 976 13.88 -33.89 -3.78
C ILE A 976 12.58 -34.70 -3.83
N LYS A 977 11.55 -34.21 -4.55
CA LYS A 977 10.27 -34.90 -4.76
C LYS A 977 10.36 -36.12 -5.69
N ALA A 978 11.28 -36.16 -6.66
CA ALA A 978 11.35 -37.21 -7.69
C ALA A 978 12.09 -38.51 -7.25
N ASN A 979 12.07 -38.82 -5.94
CA ASN A 979 13.00 -39.71 -5.23
C ASN A 979 14.44 -39.19 -5.19
N SER A 980 15.12 -39.43 -4.06
CA SER A 980 16.39 -38.81 -3.64
C SER A 980 17.64 -39.15 -4.47
N SER A 981 17.50 -39.79 -5.62
CA SER A 981 18.61 -40.12 -6.54
C SER A 981 19.02 -38.97 -7.46
N MET A 982 18.18 -37.95 -7.66
CA MET A 982 18.53 -36.78 -8.47
C MET A 982 19.40 -35.80 -7.67
N GLN A 983 20.72 -35.93 -7.84
CA GLN A 983 21.71 -34.98 -7.32
C GLN A 983 21.55 -33.60 -7.96
N ARG A 984 21.89 -32.53 -7.22
CA ARG A 984 21.95 -31.17 -7.76
C ARG A 984 23.07 -31.12 -8.80
N SER A 985 22.79 -30.59 -10.00
CA SER A 985 23.80 -30.48 -11.06
C SER A 985 24.95 -29.55 -10.66
N GLU A 986 26.12 -29.64 -11.31
CA GLU A 986 27.22 -28.71 -11.03
C GLU A 986 26.84 -27.26 -11.38
N ILE A 987 26.06 -27.04 -12.44
CA ILE A 987 25.58 -25.70 -12.82
C ILE A 987 24.73 -25.10 -11.70
N CYS A 988 23.73 -25.85 -11.21
CA CYS A 988 22.90 -25.39 -10.10
C CYS A 988 23.69 -25.30 -8.79
N SER A 989 24.67 -26.18 -8.54
CA SER A 989 25.52 -26.12 -7.35
C SER A 989 26.43 -24.88 -7.32
N ASN A 990 26.85 -24.35 -8.47
CA ASN A 990 27.52 -23.04 -8.53
C ASN A 990 26.55 -21.90 -8.19
N CYS A 991 25.33 -21.92 -8.73
CA CYS A 991 24.31 -20.93 -8.41
C CYS A 991 23.95 -20.91 -6.91
N PHE A 992 23.74 -22.07 -6.30
CA PHE A 992 23.48 -22.16 -4.86
C PHE A 992 24.69 -21.69 -4.03
N ARG A 993 25.94 -21.93 -4.45
CA ARG A 993 27.13 -21.37 -3.77
C ARG A 993 27.22 -19.84 -3.77
N GLN A 994 26.55 -19.15 -4.71
CA GLN A 994 26.60 -17.69 -4.84
C GLN A 994 25.37 -17.00 -4.23
N TYR A 995 24.18 -17.59 -4.39
CA TYR A 995 22.93 -16.97 -3.98
C TYR A 995 22.37 -17.51 -2.66
N CYS A 996 22.84 -18.64 -2.15
CA CYS A 996 22.32 -19.21 -0.90
C CYS A 996 22.76 -18.40 0.33
N TYR A 997 21.82 -18.16 1.25
CA TYR A 997 22.14 -17.75 2.60
C TYR A 997 22.51 -18.97 3.46
N ASP A 998 23.75 -18.99 3.95
CA ASP A 998 24.24 -19.95 4.94
C ASP A 998 24.33 -19.29 6.33
N PRO A 999 23.52 -19.71 7.32
CA PRO A 999 23.62 -19.21 8.69
C PRO A 999 24.95 -19.49 9.39
N GLN A 1000 25.71 -20.51 8.96
CA GLN A 1000 27.00 -20.88 9.55
C GLN A 1000 28.17 -20.09 8.96
N ASN A 1001 28.01 -19.63 7.72
CA ASN A 1001 28.98 -18.78 7.02
C ASN A 1001 28.24 -17.63 6.31
N PRO A 1002 27.72 -16.65 7.06
CA PRO A 1002 26.94 -15.56 6.50
C PRO A 1002 27.80 -14.67 5.60
N SER A 1003 27.28 -14.41 4.39
CA SER A 1003 27.76 -13.39 3.44
C SER A 1003 27.94 -12.01 4.08
N SER A 1004 28.71 -11.13 3.45
CA SER A 1004 28.91 -9.74 3.88
C SER A 1004 28.30 -8.71 2.93
N LYS A 1005 27.84 -7.57 3.48
CA LYS A 1005 27.54 -6.36 2.70
C LYS A 1005 28.74 -5.84 1.90
N ALA A 1006 29.97 -6.17 2.30
CA ALA A 1006 31.19 -5.78 1.58
C ALA A 1006 31.22 -6.30 0.12
N GLU A 1007 30.56 -7.44 -0.15
CA GLU A 1007 30.43 -8.05 -1.49
C GLU A 1007 29.64 -7.18 -2.48
N LEU A 1008 28.98 -6.11 -2.02
CA LEU A 1008 28.16 -5.19 -2.81
C LEU A 1008 28.77 -3.76 -2.82
N PRO A 1009 29.90 -3.54 -3.49
CA PRO A 1009 30.60 -2.25 -3.46
C PRO A 1009 29.78 -1.10 -4.07
N ASN A 1010 30.14 0.16 -3.74
CA ASN A 1010 29.75 1.39 -4.46
C ASN A 1010 28.24 1.63 -4.76
N ARG A 1011 27.31 0.98 -4.05
CA ARG A 1011 25.86 1.19 -4.21
C ARG A 1011 25.43 2.54 -3.64
N LYS A 1012 24.70 3.36 -4.41
CA LYS A 1012 24.13 4.64 -3.95
C LYS A 1012 22.84 4.40 -3.18
N LEU A 1013 22.77 4.81 -1.92
CA LEU A 1013 21.59 4.59 -1.06
C LEU A 1013 20.59 5.76 -1.10
N VAL A 1014 21.07 6.99 -1.28
CA VAL A 1014 20.24 8.21 -1.18
C VAL A 1014 19.34 8.33 -2.41
N PHE A 1015 18.02 8.44 -2.18
CA PHE A 1015 17.01 8.69 -3.20
C PHE A 1015 17.35 9.95 -4.02
N VAL A 1016 17.11 9.88 -5.33
CA VAL A 1016 17.19 11.03 -6.24
C VAL A 1016 15.87 11.16 -6.97
N ASP A 1017 15.20 12.29 -6.80
CA ASP A 1017 14.02 12.66 -7.58
C ASP A 1017 14.42 12.83 -9.07
N PRO A 1018 13.82 12.07 -10.01
CA PRO A 1018 14.12 12.21 -11.43
C PRO A 1018 13.42 13.40 -12.11
N ASP A 1019 12.43 14.05 -11.48
CA ASP A 1019 11.77 15.26 -11.99
C ASP A 1019 11.59 16.34 -10.90
N PRO A 1020 12.69 16.85 -10.30
CA PRO A 1020 12.65 17.75 -9.14
C PRO A 1020 12.08 19.14 -9.42
N GLN A 1021 11.74 19.44 -10.67
CA GLN A 1021 11.09 20.67 -11.09
C GLN A 1021 9.65 20.45 -11.60
N GLY A 1022 9.17 19.21 -11.66
CA GLY A 1022 7.88 18.87 -12.26
C GLY A 1022 7.79 19.30 -13.73
N LEU A 1023 8.90 19.26 -14.47
CA LEU A 1023 8.95 19.74 -15.85
C LEU A 1023 8.02 18.94 -16.76
N SER A 1024 7.81 17.65 -16.48
CA SER A 1024 6.83 16.83 -17.20
C SER A 1024 5.38 17.30 -16.97
N ASN A 1025 5.06 17.75 -15.75
CA ASN A 1025 3.77 18.38 -15.46
C ASN A 1025 3.62 19.72 -16.19
N LEU A 1026 4.72 20.47 -16.36
CA LEU A 1026 4.76 21.70 -17.14
C LEU A 1026 4.54 21.45 -18.64
N GLU A 1027 5.15 20.41 -19.22
CA GLU A 1027 4.92 19.99 -20.61
C GLU A 1027 3.48 19.47 -20.84
N ASN A 1028 2.93 18.73 -19.88
CA ASN A 1028 1.53 18.30 -19.89
C ASN A 1028 0.56 19.50 -19.77
N PHE A 1029 0.89 20.51 -18.96
CA PHE A 1029 0.14 21.77 -18.90
C PHE A 1029 0.20 22.54 -20.23
N PHE A 1030 1.40 22.74 -20.78
CA PHE A 1030 1.58 23.46 -22.05
C PHE A 1030 0.96 22.75 -23.25
N SER A 1031 0.85 21.43 -23.24
CA SER A 1031 0.14 20.67 -24.30
C SER A 1031 -1.38 20.73 -24.13
N LYS A 1032 -1.90 20.62 -22.90
CA LYS A 1032 -3.34 20.68 -22.56
C LYS A 1032 -3.94 22.07 -22.78
N ASP A 1033 -3.23 23.13 -22.40
CA ASP A 1033 -3.69 24.52 -22.51
C ASP A 1033 -3.08 25.29 -23.70
N LYS A 1034 -2.42 24.59 -24.63
CA LYS A 1034 -1.79 25.15 -25.84
C LYS A 1034 -2.69 26.13 -26.60
N PHE A 1035 -3.96 25.78 -26.79
CA PHE A 1035 -4.93 26.62 -27.49
C PHE A 1035 -5.36 27.86 -26.69
N LYS A 1036 -5.44 27.79 -25.35
CA LYS A 1036 -5.77 28.94 -24.50
C LYS A 1036 -4.59 29.91 -24.43
N LEU A 1037 -3.37 29.40 -24.28
CA LEU A 1037 -2.14 30.21 -24.30
C LEU A 1037 -1.91 30.86 -25.66
N LEU A 1038 -2.12 30.13 -26.75
CA LEU A 1038 -2.04 30.68 -28.11
C LEU A 1038 -3.13 31.74 -28.36
N GLY A 1039 -4.36 31.50 -27.89
CA GLY A 1039 -5.45 32.48 -27.92
C GLY A 1039 -5.15 33.74 -27.10
N GLY A 1040 -4.56 33.59 -25.91
CA GLY A 1040 -4.10 34.70 -25.08
C GLY A 1040 -2.97 35.49 -25.74
N PHE A 1041 -2.03 34.83 -26.40
CA PHE A 1041 -0.97 35.49 -27.17
C PHE A 1041 -1.53 36.28 -28.35
N PHE A 1042 -2.45 35.72 -29.14
CA PHE A 1042 -3.13 36.45 -30.22
C PHE A 1042 -3.98 37.62 -29.68
N GLY A 1043 -4.63 37.45 -28.52
CA GLY A 1043 -5.34 38.52 -27.83
C GLY A 1043 -4.42 39.67 -27.40
N LEU A 1044 -3.25 39.35 -26.84
CA LEU A 1044 -2.23 40.34 -26.45
C LEU A 1044 -1.67 41.10 -27.66
N VAL A 1045 -1.35 40.39 -28.76
CA VAL A 1045 -0.89 41.00 -30.01
C VAL A 1045 -1.98 41.90 -30.61
N GLY A 1046 -3.25 41.48 -30.55
CA GLY A 1046 -4.40 42.31 -30.94
C GLY A 1046 -4.54 43.57 -30.10
N LEU A 1047 -4.39 43.46 -28.78
CA LEU A 1047 -4.44 44.60 -27.85
C LEU A 1047 -3.31 45.60 -28.12
N VAL A 1048 -2.07 45.13 -28.30
CA VAL A 1048 -0.91 45.96 -28.64
C VAL A 1048 -1.11 46.65 -30.01
N GLY A 1049 -1.62 45.92 -31.00
CA GLY A 1049 -1.98 46.50 -32.30
C GLY A 1049 -3.04 47.60 -32.20
N LEU A 1050 -4.05 47.41 -31.35
CA LEU A 1050 -5.10 48.41 -31.10
C LEU A 1050 -4.55 49.65 -30.38
N ILE A 1051 -3.69 49.47 -29.36
CA ILE A 1051 -3.00 50.57 -28.66
C ILE A 1051 -2.13 51.38 -29.64
N LEU A 1052 -1.33 50.71 -30.49
CA LEU A 1052 -0.53 51.38 -31.52
C LEU A 1052 -1.39 52.13 -32.55
N THR A 1053 -2.56 51.58 -32.90
CA THR A 1053 -3.52 52.22 -33.79
C THR A 1053 -4.13 53.47 -33.16
N VAL A 1054 -4.53 53.42 -31.88
CA VAL A 1054 -5.01 54.59 -31.12
C VAL A 1054 -3.94 55.67 -31.03
N ILE A 1055 -2.68 55.31 -30.73
CA ILE A 1055 -1.54 56.24 -30.72
C ILE A 1055 -1.32 56.87 -32.09
N PHE A 1056 -1.43 56.11 -33.18
CA PHE A 1056 -1.30 56.61 -34.55
C PHE A 1056 -2.41 57.64 -34.89
N PHE A 1057 -3.67 57.35 -34.58
CA PHE A 1057 -4.77 58.30 -34.80
C PHE A 1057 -4.69 59.53 -33.88
N TYR A 1058 -4.27 59.37 -32.63
CA TYR A 1058 -4.01 60.48 -31.71
C TYR A 1058 -2.93 61.43 -32.25
N ARG A 1059 -1.80 60.89 -32.73
CA ARG A 1059 -0.73 61.68 -33.38
C ARG A 1059 -1.16 62.28 -34.73
N LYS A 1060 -2.15 61.70 -35.41
CA LYS A 1060 -2.74 62.27 -36.64
C LYS A 1060 -3.67 63.46 -36.34
N GLY A 1061 -4.45 63.39 -35.24
CA GLY A 1061 -5.28 64.50 -34.77
C GLY A 1061 -4.47 65.73 -34.30
N HIS A 1062 -3.32 65.50 -33.68
CA HIS A 1062 -2.44 66.58 -33.18
C HIS A 1062 -1.70 67.40 -34.26
N LYS A 1063 -1.82 67.09 -35.56
CA LYS A 1063 -1.14 67.83 -36.64
C LYS A 1063 -1.77 69.18 -37.00
N ASN A 1064 -2.89 69.56 -36.38
CA ASN A 1064 -3.62 70.80 -36.69
C ASN A 1064 -3.25 72.02 -35.82
N TYR A 1065 -2.19 71.97 -35.01
CA TYR A 1065 -1.60 73.16 -34.39
C TYR A 1065 -0.13 73.30 -34.78
N LYS A 1066 0.19 74.45 -35.39
CA LYS A 1066 1.52 74.93 -35.78
C LYS A 1066 1.64 76.41 -35.37
N PRO A 1067 2.85 76.98 -35.25
CA PRO A 1067 3.39 77.30 -33.94
C PRO A 1067 3.82 78.77 -33.81
N LEU A 1068 4.40 79.13 -32.67
CA LEU A 1068 5.21 80.35 -32.54
C LEU A 1068 6.63 79.99 -32.11
N HIS A 1069 7.60 80.49 -32.87
CA HIS A 1069 9.04 80.26 -32.75
C HIS A 1069 9.74 81.44 -32.06
N ASP A 1070 10.98 81.14 -31.66
CA ASP A 1070 12.16 81.98 -31.41
C ASP A 1070 12.54 82.30 -29.94
N ALA A 1071 13.83 82.30 -29.58
CA ALA A 1071 15.04 82.40 -30.44
C ALA A 1071 16.23 81.49 -30.02
N SER A 1072 17.09 81.20 -31.02
CA SER A 1072 18.58 81.10 -31.04
C SER A 1072 19.38 80.65 -29.79
N GLY A 1073 20.42 79.80 -29.87
CA GLY A 1073 21.06 79.06 -30.99
C GLY A 1073 22.56 78.81 -30.73
N LEU A 1074 23.18 77.74 -31.27
CA LEU A 1074 24.64 77.59 -31.51
C LEU A 1074 25.01 76.26 -32.25
N ILE A 1075 26.26 76.17 -32.73
CA ILE A 1075 26.75 75.40 -33.92
C ILE A 1075 28.07 74.63 -33.61
N PHE A 1076 28.55 73.58 -34.29
CA PHE A 1076 27.99 72.42 -35.06
C PHE A 1076 29.17 71.66 -35.73
N GLU A 1077 29.47 70.39 -35.42
CA GLU A 1077 30.39 69.46 -36.15
C GLU A 1077 30.36 68.07 -35.41
N GLU A 1078 30.05 66.91 -36.04
CA GLU A 1078 30.86 66.02 -36.93
C GLU A 1078 32.07 65.35 -36.21
N PHE A 1079 32.40 64.05 -36.35
CA PHE A 1079 32.24 63.04 -37.43
C PHE A 1079 32.22 61.56 -36.85
N PRO A 1080 32.31 60.43 -37.61
CA PRO A 1080 31.72 59.13 -37.23
C PRO A 1080 32.69 57.92 -37.35
N SER A 1081 32.12 56.71 -37.55
CA SER A 1081 32.66 55.56 -38.30
C SER A 1081 33.13 54.30 -37.54
N ASN A 1082 32.46 53.19 -37.90
CA ASN A 1082 32.95 51.80 -37.93
C ASN A 1082 34.46 51.68 -38.29
N SER A 1083 35.22 50.64 -37.92
CA SER A 1083 34.89 49.21 -38.03
C SER A 1083 35.99 48.28 -37.47
N LYS A 1084 35.63 47.02 -37.22
CA LYS A 1084 36.44 45.79 -37.41
C LYS A 1084 37.63 45.43 -36.49
N ASP A 1085 37.61 44.12 -36.19
CA ASP A 1085 38.73 43.14 -36.23
C ASP A 1085 39.62 42.83 -35.00
N ILE A 1086 39.65 41.51 -34.74
CA ILE A 1086 40.80 40.67 -34.30
C ILE A 1086 41.14 40.54 -32.80
N ARG A 1087 40.67 39.40 -32.26
CA ARG A 1087 41.35 38.34 -31.45
C ARG A 1087 41.89 38.60 -30.02
N MET A 1088 41.76 37.52 -29.22
CA MET A 1088 42.74 36.88 -28.31
C MET A 1088 44.00 37.69 -27.94
N ASN A 1089 44.47 37.70 -26.68
CA ASN A 1089 44.43 36.61 -25.70
C ASN A 1089 44.77 37.10 -24.26
N ASP A 1090 44.71 36.17 -23.30
CA ASP A 1090 45.48 36.10 -22.04
C ASP A 1090 45.14 36.97 -20.81
N LEU A 1091 45.11 36.25 -19.66
CA LEU A 1091 45.41 36.66 -18.28
C LEU A 1091 44.47 37.65 -17.56
N THR A 1092 43.56 37.14 -16.74
CA THR A 1092 43.86 36.81 -15.32
C THR A 1092 42.82 35.88 -14.70
#